data_AF-A0A1Y0K5R6-F1
#
_entry.id   AF-A0A1Y0K5R6-F1
#
_cell.length_a   1.000
_cell.length_b   1.000
_cell.length_c   1.000
_cell.angle_alpha   90.00
_cell.angle_beta   90.00
_cell.angle_gamma   90.00
#
_symmetry.space_group_name_H-M   'P 1'
#
loop_
_entity.id
_entity.type
_entity.pdbx_description
1 polymer ?
#
loop_
_entity_poly.entity_id
_entity_poly.type
_entity_poly.pdbx_seq_one_letter_code
_entity_poly.pdbx_strand_id
1 'polypeptide(L)'
;MEHIYQYSWIMPFIPLPVPMLIGVGLLLFPTTTKHLRRIWAFPTLFLLGLVMLLSAYFFILQLNKSYIYQYVWSWTINNDFSLEFGHLVDPLTSIMSILITTVGITVLIYSEKYMFHDQGYLRFFSYMTLFHVSMLGLVTSSNLIQIYICWEFVGMFSYLLIGFWFTRPVAANACQKAFVTNRVGDFSFLLGILGLYWITGSFEFRDLFEIFYNLVHNNEIPFFFLTLCAFLLFGGALAKSAQFPLHVWLPDAMEGPTPISALIHAATMVAAGIFLVARLLPLFIVMPYILNLISFIGIITVFLGATLALSQKDIKRGLAYSTMSQLGYMMLALGMGSYRAALFHLITHAYSKALLFLGAGSIIHSMEAFVGYSPEKSQNMVLMGGLIKHMPITKTSFLLGTLSLCGIPPLACFWSKDSILNDSWLYSPIFAIIACSTTGFTAFYMFRIYLLTFEGHLNVHFRNYSGKRSNSFYSISLWGNEGPKTLQKKKGFKTLLTMNNKKGVTFFCKKIDRIDSSVRNMTRLFTHFEAKNTLPYPHESDNTMLFPMVLLVLFTLFVGAIGIPFNQEDKNLDILSKFLTPSINLLHEKSNNSVDWYEFIPNATLSVSLSYFGIVIASVLYKPNYLSLTKLNLLNLFVKGGPNKIFGDRIRNRIYDWSYNRGYIDTFYAISLARGLRGFAEFTHFFDARVIDGITNGMGILSFFLGEGIKCVGGGRLSSYLLLYFDCVLLFLFISSFLYLFHF
;
A
#
# COMPACT_ATOMS: atom_id res chain seq x y z
N MET A 1 26.33 -29.96 -1.37
CA MET A 1 26.08 -28.76 -0.54
C MET A 1 26.63 -27.52 -1.21
N GLU A 2 27.92 -27.48 -1.55
CA GLU A 2 28.52 -26.39 -2.34
C GLU A 2 27.79 -26.14 -3.67
N HIS A 3 27.46 -27.20 -4.42
CA HIS A 3 26.68 -27.07 -5.66
C HIS A 3 25.30 -26.42 -5.46
N ILE A 4 24.62 -26.63 -4.34
CA ILE A 4 23.26 -26.09 -4.15
C ILE A 4 23.33 -24.58 -3.84
N TYR A 5 24.31 -24.16 -3.04
CA TYR A 5 24.59 -22.74 -2.82
C TYR A 5 25.06 -22.05 -4.11
N GLN A 6 25.87 -22.72 -4.93
CA GLN A 6 26.27 -22.22 -6.25
C GLN A 6 25.07 -21.98 -7.18
N TYR A 7 23.99 -22.75 -7.08
CA TYR A 7 22.78 -22.56 -7.89
C TYR A 7 21.70 -21.69 -7.23
N SER A 8 21.98 -21.11 -6.06
CA SER A 8 21.03 -20.21 -5.39
C SER A 8 20.57 -19.06 -6.28
N TRP A 9 21.47 -18.52 -7.12
CA TRP A 9 21.17 -17.37 -8.00
C TRP A 9 20.02 -17.62 -8.97
N ILE A 10 19.72 -18.88 -9.27
CA ILE A 10 18.63 -19.27 -10.18
C ILE A 10 17.26 -18.98 -9.55
N MET A 11 17.16 -19.00 -8.21
CA MET A 11 15.90 -18.91 -7.45
C MET A 11 14.93 -17.81 -7.92
N PRO A 12 15.32 -16.52 -8.04
CA PRO A 12 14.42 -15.47 -8.53
C PRO A 12 14.06 -15.61 -10.01
N PHE A 13 14.89 -16.28 -10.82
CA PHE A 13 14.68 -16.43 -12.26
C PHE A 13 13.79 -17.61 -12.65
N ILE A 14 13.61 -18.61 -11.79
CA ILE A 14 12.78 -19.81 -12.07
C ILE A 14 11.35 -19.46 -12.53
N PRO A 15 10.63 -18.48 -11.93
CA PRO A 15 9.29 -18.15 -12.37
C PRO A 15 9.23 -17.25 -13.62
N LEU A 16 10.35 -16.65 -14.04
CA LEU A 16 10.42 -15.65 -15.12
C LEU A 16 10.06 -16.16 -16.54
N PRO A 17 10.33 -17.43 -16.92
CA PRO A 17 9.95 -17.95 -18.24
C PRO A 17 8.44 -17.90 -18.50
N VAL A 18 7.59 -18.05 -17.48
CA VAL A 18 6.13 -18.09 -17.68
C VAL A 18 5.56 -16.75 -18.14
N PRO A 19 5.79 -15.62 -17.46
CA PRO A 19 5.29 -14.33 -17.93
C PRO A 19 5.90 -13.93 -19.28
N MET A 20 7.15 -14.32 -19.57
CA MET A 20 7.73 -14.11 -20.90
C MET A 20 6.96 -14.88 -21.98
N LEU A 21 6.68 -16.17 -21.75
CA LEU A 21 5.92 -17.01 -22.69
C LEU A 21 4.47 -16.53 -22.84
N ILE A 22 3.81 -16.13 -21.74
CA ILE A 22 2.46 -15.53 -21.80
C ILE A 22 2.50 -14.21 -22.58
N GLY A 23 3.51 -13.36 -22.35
CA GLY A 23 3.67 -12.08 -23.04
C GLY A 23 3.91 -12.24 -24.54
N VAL A 24 4.89 -13.06 -24.92
CA VAL A 24 5.18 -13.39 -26.33
C VAL A 24 3.97 -14.05 -26.98
N GLY A 25 3.29 -14.97 -26.29
CA GLY A 25 2.11 -15.63 -26.80
C GLY A 25 0.91 -14.67 -26.98
N LEU A 26 0.71 -13.71 -26.07
CA LEU A 26 -0.34 -12.69 -26.22
C LEU A 26 -0.04 -11.70 -27.37
N LEU A 27 1.25 -11.44 -27.65
CA LEU A 27 1.67 -10.55 -28.74
C LEU A 27 1.62 -11.22 -30.12
N LEU A 28 2.16 -12.45 -30.24
CA LEU A 28 2.26 -13.17 -31.52
C LEU A 28 1.02 -14.01 -31.84
N PHE A 29 0.42 -14.66 -30.83
CA PHE A 29 -0.68 -15.62 -31.01
C PHE A 29 -1.82 -15.39 -29.99
N PRO A 30 -2.52 -14.24 -30.05
CA PRO A 30 -3.49 -13.85 -29.02
C PRO A 30 -4.71 -14.79 -28.92
N THR A 31 -5.14 -15.39 -30.03
CA THR A 31 -6.33 -16.26 -30.05
C THR A 31 -6.08 -17.60 -29.38
N THR A 32 -4.98 -18.27 -29.72
CA THR A 32 -4.59 -19.57 -29.15
C THR A 32 -4.28 -19.44 -27.66
N THR A 33 -3.52 -18.40 -27.29
CA THR A 33 -3.19 -18.16 -25.87
C THR A 33 -4.43 -17.91 -25.02
N LYS A 34 -5.36 -17.05 -25.47
CA LYS A 34 -6.63 -16.81 -24.77
C LYS A 34 -7.50 -18.06 -24.66
N HIS A 35 -7.52 -18.92 -25.68
CA HIS A 35 -8.26 -20.19 -25.62
C HIS A 35 -7.67 -21.13 -24.56
N LEU A 36 -6.34 -21.18 -24.44
CA LEU A 36 -5.63 -22.00 -23.45
C LEU A 36 -5.44 -21.29 -22.10
N ARG A 37 -6.25 -20.28 -21.76
CA ARG A 37 -6.06 -19.42 -20.59
C ARG A 37 -5.84 -20.18 -19.27
N ARG A 38 -6.57 -21.27 -19.06
CA ARG A 38 -6.51 -22.06 -17.82
C ARG A 38 -5.24 -22.91 -17.74
N ILE A 39 -4.76 -23.42 -18.87
CA ILE A 39 -3.56 -24.24 -18.92
C ILE A 39 -2.35 -23.44 -18.43
N TRP A 40 -2.26 -22.15 -18.77
CA TRP A 40 -1.18 -21.26 -18.35
C TRP A 40 -1.09 -21.04 -16.83
N ALA A 41 -2.15 -21.28 -16.06
CA ALA A 41 -2.08 -21.19 -14.60
C ALA A 41 -1.26 -22.33 -13.98
N PHE A 42 -1.28 -23.54 -14.56
CA PHE A 42 -0.55 -24.68 -14.01
C PHE A 42 0.98 -24.50 -14.04
N PRO A 43 1.62 -24.05 -15.15
CA PRO A 43 3.04 -23.72 -15.16
C PRO A 43 3.42 -22.63 -14.15
N THR A 44 2.57 -21.61 -13.94
CA THR A 44 2.85 -20.57 -12.94
C THR A 44 2.89 -21.13 -11.53
N LEU A 45 1.92 -21.99 -11.17
CA LEU A 45 1.86 -22.65 -9.86
C LEU A 45 3.00 -23.65 -9.67
N PHE A 46 3.32 -24.42 -10.70
CA PHE A 46 4.38 -25.42 -10.67
C PHE A 46 5.75 -24.79 -10.44
N LEU A 47 6.11 -23.76 -11.22
CA LEU A 47 7.41 -23.11 -11.10
C LEU A 47 7.55 -22.34 -9.79
N LEU A 48 6.51 -21.64 -9.33
CA LEU A 48 6.55 -21.01 -8.00
C LEU A 48 6.61 -22.06 -6.87
N GLY A 49 5.94 -23.20 -7.04
CA GLY A 49 6.02 -24.37 -6.15
C GLY A 49 7.44 -24.92 -6.02
N LEU A 50 8.17 -25.01 -7.14
CA LEU A 50 9.58 -25.40 -7.15
C LEU A 50 10.43 -24.38 -6.37
N VAL A 51 10.21 -23.08 -6.57
CA VAL A 51 10.89 -22.04 -5.77
C VAL A 51 10.58 -22.16 -4.28
N MET A 52 9.33 -22.45 -3.91
CA MET A 52 8.97 -22.67 -2.50
C MET A 52 9.75 -23.85 -1.91
N LEU A 53 9.86 -24.97 -2.61
CA LEU A 53 10.64 -26.12 -2.16
C LEU A 53 12.13 -25.77 -1.98
N LEU A 54 12.71 -25.02 -2.92
CA LEU A 54 14.09 -24.53 -2.79
C LEU A 54 14.24 -23.58 -1.60
N SER A 55 13.30 -22.66 -1.39
CA SER A 55 13.30 -21.74 -0.25
C SER A 55 13.23 -22.48 1.09
N ALA A 56 12.35 -23.49 1.19
CA ALA A 56 12.21 -24.36 2.35
C ALA A 56 13.50 -25.13 2.62
N TYR A 57 14.15 -25.63 1.58
CA TYR A 57 15.43 -26.30 1.69
C TYR A 57 16.53 -25.37 2.21
N PHE A 58 16.70 -24.17 1.63
CA PHE A 58 17.69 -23.19 2.08
C PHE A 58 17.47 -22.77 3.53
N PHE A 59 16.23 -22.62 3.96
CA PHE A 59 15.89 -22.33 5.34
C PHE A 59 16.23 -23.44 6.31
N ILE A 60 15.92 -24.69 5.97
CA ILE A 60 16.30 -25.84 6.80
C ILE A 60 17.83 -25.94 6.91
N LEU A 61 18.54 -25.64 5.81
CA LEU A 61 20.00 -25.57 5.84
C LEU A 61 20.49 -24.45 6.75
N GLN A 62 19.90 -23.26 6.67
CA GLN A 62 20.29 -22.11 7.49
C GLN A 62 20.04 -22.35 8.98
N LEU A 63 18.94 -23.03 9.32
CA LEU A 63 18.61 -23.46 10.68
C LEU A 63 19.65 -24.41 11.26
N ASN A 64 20.21 -25.30 10.44
CA ASN A 64 21.19 -26.30 10.87
C ASN A 64 22.63 -25.77 10.86
N LYS A 65 22.94 -24.87 9.91
CA LYS A 65 24.28 -24.31 9.68
C LYS A 65 24.16 -22.82 9.37
N SER A 66 24.58 -21.97 10.30
CA SER A 66 24.47 -20.51 10.22
C SER A 66 25.58 -19.87 9.37
N TYR A 67 25.82 -20.36 8.16
CA TYR A 67 26.79 -19.75 7.24
C TYR A 67 26.12 -18.67 6.39
N ILE A 68 26.78 -17.53 6.22
CA ILE A 68 26.34 -16.49 5.29
C ILE A 68 27.04 -16.76 3.95
N TYR A 69 26.27 -17.16 2.95
CA TYR A 69 26.80 -17.41 1.60
C TYR A 69 26.59 -16.16 0.73
N GLN A 70 27.67 -15.68 0.13
CA GLN A 70 27.64 -14.57 -0.82
C GLN A 70 28.37 -15.01 -2.08
N TYR A 71 27.71 -14.87 -3.21
CA TYR A 71 28.30 -15.07 -4.53
C TYR A 71 28.13 -13.78 -5.33
N VAL A 72 29.22 -13.27 -5.90
CA VAL A 72 29.25 -12.00 -6.59
C VAL A 72 29.85 -12.18 -7.97
N TRP A 73 29.23 -11.56 -8.97
CA TRP A 73 29.75 -11.41 -10.31
C TRP A 73 30.05 -9.94 -10.58
N SER A 74 31.31 -9.63 -10.84
CA SER A 74 31.74 -8.28 -11.21
C SER A 74 31.40 -7.98 -12.67
N TRP A 75 30.60 -6.95 -12.90
CA TRP A 75 30.46 -6.28 -14.18
C TRP A 75 31.29 -5.00 -14.16
N THR A 76 32.49 -5.06 -14.72
CA THR A 76 33.37 -3.90 -14.85
C THR A 76 32.93 -3.03 -16.03
N ILE A 77 32.68 -1.74 -15.77
CA ILE A 77 32.39 -0.76 -16.83
C ILE A 77 33.69 -0.05 -17.21
N ASN A 78 34.45 0.39 -16.21
CA ASN A 78 35.78 1.01 -16.35
C ASN A 78 36.74 0.42 -15.31
N ASN A 79 38.05 0.71 -15.44
CA ASN A 79 39.07 0.25 -14.49
C ASN A 79 38.82 0.74 -13.05
N ASP A 80 38.19 1.91 -12.90
CA ASP A 80 37.94 2.53 -11.60
C ASP A 80 36.52 2.27 -11.05
N PHE A 81 35.64 1.68 -11.87
CA PHE A 81 34.23 1.47 -11.52
C PHE A 81 33.75 0.07 -11.89
N SER A 82 33.63 -0.77 -10.87
CA SER A 82 33.01 -2.10 -10.93
C SER A 82 31.61 -2.08 -10.34
N LEU A 83 30.63 -2.64 -11.06
CA LEU A 83 29.32 -2.96 -10.52
C LEU A 83 29.24 -4.45 -10.24
N GLU A 84 29.03 -4.78 -8.99
CA GLU A 84 28.95 -6.16 -8.55
C GLU A 84 27.48 -6.59 -8.44
N PHE A 85 27.13 -7.69 -9.10
CA PHE A 85 25.82 -8.31 -9.05
C PHE A 85 25.94 -9.69 -8.45
N GLY A 86 25.18 -9.97 -7.39
CA GLY A 86 25.34 -11.21 -6.67
C GLY A 86 24.05 -11.76 -6.09
N HIS A 87 24.23 -12.83 -5.33
CA HIS A 87 23.21 -13.35 -4.43
C HIS A 87 23.81 -13.52 -3.04
N LEU A 88 23.13 -12.93 -2.07
CA LEU A 88 23.37 -13.14 -0.64
C LEU A 88 22.28 -14.03 -0.04
N VAL A 89 22.70 -15.15 0.56
CA VAL A 89 21.87 -16.06 1.36
C VAL A 89 22.32 -15.92 2.81
N ASP A 90 21.45 -15.29 3.59
CA ASP A 90 21.54 -15.05 5.03
C ASP A 90 20.23 -15.52 5.70
N PRO A 91 20.15 -15.52 7.04
CA PRO A 91 18.91 -15.88 7.74
C PRO A 91 17.74 -14.99 7.33
N LEU A 92 17.93 -13.68 7.23
CA LEU A 92 16.88 -12.73 6.83
C LEU A 92 16.28 -13.05 5.44
N THR A 93 17.10 -13.34 4.43
CA THR A 93 16.67 -13.71 3.08
C THR A 93 15.95 -15.04 3.08
N SER A 94 16.45 -16.04 3.81
CA SER A 94 15.81 -17.35 3.88
C SER A 94 14.37 -17.24 4.42
N ILE A 95 14.18 -16.43 5.46
CA ILE A 95 12.88 -16.14 6.08
C ILE A 95 11.94 -15.47 5.08
N MET A 96 12.42 -14.38 4.48
CA MET A 96 11.60 -13.59 3.57
C MET A 96 11.26 -14.37 2.31
N SER A 97 12.17 -15.19 1.78
CA SER A 97 11.94 -16.00 0.60
C SER A 97 10.85 -17.06 0.80
N ILE A 98 10.80 -17.72 1.96
CA ILE A 98 9.68 -18.63 2.31
C ILE A 98 8.39 -17.87 2.47
N LEU A 99 8.42 -16.73 3.15
CA LEU A 99 7.23 -15.93 3.38
C LEU A 99 6.60 -15.46 2.06
N ILE A 100 7.43 -14.97 1.13
CA ILE A 100 6.99 -14.53 -0.20
C ILE A 100 6.44 -15.69 -1.03
N THR A 101 7.12 -16.84 -1.04
CA THR A 101 6.70 -18.00 -1.85
C THR A 101 5.46 -18.69 -1.28
N THR A 102 5.36 -18.87 0.04
CA THR A 102 4.20 -19.49 0.70
C THR A 102 2.94 -18.64 0.50
N VAL A 103 3.01 -17.34 0.80
CA VAL A 103 1.88 -16.42 0.54
C VAL A 103 1.60 -16.35 -0.97
N GLY A 104 2.63 -16.31 -1.81
CA GLY A 104 2.48 -16.29 -3.27
C GLY A 104 1.70 -17.46 -3.84
N ILE A 105 2.03 -18.69 -3.45
CA ILE A 105 1.33 -19.89 -3.92
C ILE A 105 -0.11 -19.88 -3.43
N THR A 106 -0.36 -19.53 -2.17
CA THR A 106 -1.74 -19.46 -1.64
C THR A 106 -2.59 -18.45 -2.41
N VAL A 107 -2.03 -17.29 -2.75
CA VAL A 107 -2.73 -16.25 -3.52
C VAL A 107 -2.94 -16.69 -4.98
N LEU A 108 -1.96 -17.35 -5.61
CA LEU A 108 -2.11 -17.85 -6.98
C LEU A 108 -3.21 -18.93 -7.07
N ILE A 109 -3.26 -19.88 -6.13
CA ILE A 109 -4.32 -20.90 -6.08
C ILE A 109 -5.69 -20.22 -5.90
N TYR A 110 -5.77 -19.24 -4.98
CA TYR A 110 -7.00 -18.47 -4.76
C TYR A 110 -7.45 -17.72 -6.04
N SER A 111 -6.50 -17.17 -6.78
CA SER A 111 -6.78 -16.34 -7.95
C SER A 111 -7.34 -17.12 -9.15
N GLU A 112 -7.11 -18.44 -9.27
CA GLU A 112 -7.64 -19.26 -10.36
C GLU A 112 -9.15 -19.12 -10.47
N LYS A 113 -9.85 -19.18 -9.32
CA LYS A 113 -11.31 -19.07 -9.30
C LYS A 113 -11.80 -17.65 -9.19
N TYR A 114 -11.10 -16.79 -8.45
CA TYR A 114 -11.47 -15.37 -8.31
C TYR A 114 -11.50 -14.65 -9.66
N MET A 115 -10.53 -14.95 -10.53
CA MET A 115 -10.41 -14.30 -11.85
C MET A 115 -11.06 -15.10 -12.98
N PHE A 116 -11.74 -16.22 -12.69
CA PHE A 116 -12.22 -17.16 -13.71
C PHE A 116 -13.15 -16.51 -14.76
N HIS A 117 -13.97 -15.57 -14.32
CA HIS A 117 -14.92 -14.84 -15.16
C HIS A 117 -14.34 -13.57 -15.81
N ASP A 118 -13.12 -13.17 -15.46
CA ASP A 118 -12.48 -12.00 -16.02
C ASP A 118 -11.81 -12.32 -17.37
N GLN A 119 -11.90 -11.39 -18.31
CA GLN A 119 -11.22 -11.44 -19.61
C GLN A 119 -9.70 -11.27 -19.46
N GLY A 120 -9.26 -10.54 -18.42
CA GLY A 120 -7.85 -10.25 -18.16
C GLY A 120 -7.06 -11.37 -17.47
N TYR A 121 -7.55 -12.61 -17.45
CA TYR A 121 -6.98 -13.74 -16.69
C TYR A 121 -5.48 -13.93 -16.92
N LEU A 122 -5.03 -14.05 -18.17
CA LEU A 122 -3.61 -14.30 -18.49
C LEU A 122 -2.69 -13.15 -18.06
N ARG A 123 -3.16 -11.91 -18.25
CA ARG A 123 -2.43 -10.70 -17.84
C ARG A 123 -2.30 -10.61 -16.33
N PHE A 124 -3.31 -11.07 -15.59
CA PHE A 124 -3.27 -11.13 -14.14
C PHE A 124 -2.15 -12.08 -13.66
N PHE A 125 -2.13 -13.31 -14.19
CA PHE A 125 -1.11 -14.30 -13.82
C PHE A 125 0.31 -13.89 -14.25
N SER A 126 0.47 -13.21 -15.39
CA SER A 126 1.78 -12.70 -15.79
C SER A 126 2.27 -11.57 -14.86
N TYR A 127 1.40 -10.63 -14.47
CA TYR A 127 1.79 -9.57 -13.55
C TYR A 127 2.08 -10.10 -12.13
N MET A 128 1.31 -11.08 -11.65
CA MET A 128 1.55 -11.70 -10.35
C MET A 128 2.89 -12.44 -10.30
N THR A 129 3.22 -13.19 -11.36
CA THR A 129 4.51 -13.90 -11.43
C THR A 129 5.70 -12.94 -11.57
N LEU A 130 5.60 -11.90 -12.40
CA LEU A 130 6.62 -10.85 -12.48
C LEU A 130 6.85 -10.13 -11.15
N PHE A 131 5.78 -9.88 -10.41
CA PHE A 131 5.87 -9.30 -9.08
C PHE A 131 6.59 -10.24 -8.10
N HIS A 132 6.30 -11.54 -8.12
CA HIS A 132 7.05 -12.54 -7.32
C HIS A 132 8.53 -12.58 -7.68
N VAL A 133 8.87 -12.58 -8.97
CA VAL A 133 10.26 -12.53 -9.45
C VAL A 133 10.97 -11.29 -8.91
N SER A 134 10.36 -10.12 -9.02
CA SER A 134 10.96 -8.86 -8.55
C SER A 134 11.19 -8.84 -7.05
N MET A 135 10.24 -9.37 -6.27
CA MET A 135 10.36 -9.42 -4.81
C MET A 135 11.39 -10.45 -4.34
N LEU A 136 11.45 -11.62 -4.99
CA LEU A 136 12.51 -12.60 -4.73
C LEU A 136 13.88 -12.02 -5.05
N GLY A 137 14.03 -11.36 -6.20
CA GLY A 137 15.27 -10.67 -6.57
C GLY A 137 15.70 -9.57 -5.59
N LEU A 138 14.74 -8.82 -5.04
CA LEU A 138 14.98 -7.81 -4.01
C LEU A 138 15.56 -8.43 -2.75
N VAL A 139 14.97 -9.54 -2.29
CA VAL A 139 15.43 -10.22 -1.07
C VAL A 139 16.81 -10.84 -1.28
N THR A 140 17.04 -11.52 -2.39
CA THR A 140 18.29 -12.24 -2.67
C THR A 140 19.48 -11.34 -3.00
N SER A 141 19.26 -10.04 -3.21
CA SER A 141 20.28 -9.06 -3.58
C SER A 141 21.49 -9.03 -2.62
N SER A 142 22.70 -8.88 -3.16
CA SER A 142 23.92 -8.71 -2.37
C SER A 142 24.30 -7.26 -2.13
N ASN A 143 23.85 -6.34 -2.98
CA ASN A 143 24.33 -4.95 -3.04
C ASN A 143 23.19 -3.93 -3.03
N LEU A 144 23.46 -2.69 -2.58
CA LEU A 144 22.46 -1.61 -2.53
C LEU A 144 21.86 -1.26 -3.89
N ILE A 145 22.68 -1.22 -4.94
CA ILE A 145 22.21 -0.92 -6.30
C ILE A 145 21.29 -2.03 -6.85
N GLN A 146 21.57 -3.29 -6.50
CA GLN A 146 20.75 -4.43 -6.89
C GLN A 146 19.41 -4.39 -6.16
N ILE A 147 19.38 -4.02 -4.86
CA ILE A 147 18.12 -3.71 -4.17
C ILE A 147 17.37 -2.65 -4.96
N TYR A 148 17.99 -1.53 -5.32
CA TYR A 148 17.33 -0.43 -6.03
C TYR A 148 16.70 -0.85 -7.36
N ILE A 149 17.40 -1.66 -8.17
CA ILE A 149 16.84 -2.17 -9.43
C ILE A 149 15.60 -3.03 -9.17
N CYS A 150 15.67 -3.98 -8.24
CA CYS A 150 14.53 -4.82 -7.88
C CYS A 150 13.42 -4.03 -7.18
N TRP A 151 13.76 -2.99 -6.43
CA TRP A 151 12.86 -2.06 -5.75
C TRP A 151 11.96 -1.34 -6.74
N GLU A 152 12.55 -0.89 -7.85
CA GLU A 152 11.84 -0.22 -8.92
C GLU A 152 10.97 -1.18 -9.74
N PHE A 153 11.42 -2.42 -9.95
CA PHE A 153 10.58 -3.45 -10.55
C PHE A 153 9.36 -3.79 -9.68
N VAL A 154 9.52 -3.92 -8.36
CA VAL A 154 8.39 -4.09 -7.42
C VAL A 154 7.42 -2.90 -7.53
N GLY A 155 7.94 -1.67 -7.64
CA GLY A 155 7.15 -0.46 -7.89
C GLY A 155 6.40 -0.45 -9.22
N MET A 156 7.03 -0.92 -10.29
CA MET A 156 6.42 -1.01 -11.61
C MET A 156 5.31 -2.07 -11.66
N PHE A 157 5.57 -3.27 -11.14
CA PHE A 157 4.59 -4.35 -11.19
C PHE A 157 3.41 -4.08 -10.24
N SER A 158 3.63 -3.45 -9.09
CA SER A 158 2.53 -2.97 -8.24
C SER A 158 1.67 -1.92 -8.93
N TYR A 159 2.25 -0.98 -9.69
CA TYR A 159 1.49 -0.04 -10.52
C TYR A 159 0.56 -0.76 -11.52
N LEU A 160 1.09 -1.75 -12.25
CA LEU A 160 0.32 -2.55 -13.21
C LEU A 160 -0.78 -3.38 -12.53
N LEU A 161 -0.51 -3.89 -11.33
CA LEU A 161 -1.43 -4.69 -10.52
C LEU A 161 -2.57 -3.85 -9.92
N ILE A 162 -2.28 -2.65 -9.38
CA ILE A 162 -3.33 -1.72 -8.88
C ILE A 162 -4.18 -1.22 -10.05
N GLY A 163 -3.54 -0.87 -11.17
CA GLY A 163 -4.19 -0.40 -12.39
C GLY A 163 -4.79 -1.52 -13.25
N PHE A 164 -4.99 -2.73 -12.72
CA PHE A 164 -5.42 -3.88 -13.52
C PHE A 164 -6.75 -3.62 -14.26
N TRP A 165 -7.74 -3.02 -13.57
CA TRP A 165 -8.99 -2.55 -14.18
C TRP A 165 -8.90 -1.08 -14.60
N PHE A 166 -7.94 -0.77 -15.49
CA PHE A 166 -7.65 0.57 -16.02
C PHE A 166 -8.84 1.28 -16.69
N THR A 167 -9.91 0.57 -17.05
CA THR A 167 -11.14 1.17 -17.59
C THR A 167 -11.92 1.99 -16.56
N ARG A 168 -11.65 1.78 -15.25
CA ARG A 168 -12.24 2.59 -14.18
C ARG A 168 -11.35 3.79 -13.87
N PRO A 169 -11.87 5.03 -13.94
CA PRO A 169 -11.07 6.22 -13.67
C PRO A 169 -10.54 6.25 -12.23
N VAL A 170 -11.30 5.71 -11.27
CA VAL A 170 -10.88 5.62 -9.86
C VAL A 170 -9.64 4.73 -9.71
N ALA A 171 -9.59 3.58 -10.41
CA ALA A 171 -8.45 2.68 -10.37
C ALA A 171 -7.22 3.26 -11.09
N ALA A 172 -7.43 3.97 -12.21
CA ALA A 172 -6.36 4.66 -12.93
C ALA A 172 -5.72 5.79 -12.08
N ASN A 173 -6.55 6.60 -11.41
CA ASN A 173 -6.06 7.63 -10.50
C ASN A 173 -5.33 7.02 -9.29
N ALA A 174 -5.85 5.90 -8.75
CA ALA A 174 -5.24 5.20 -7.63
C ALA A 174 -3.86 4.63 -7.99
N CYS A 175 -3.70 4.02 -9.17
CA CYS A 175 -2.41 3.47 -9.60
C CYS A 175 -1.38 4.59 -9.83
N GLN A 176 -1.77 5.70 -10.47
CA GLN A 176 -0.89 6.86 -10.64
C GLN A 176 -0.47 7.46 -9.29
N LYS A 177 -1.42 7.65 -8.37
CA LYS A 177 -1.13 8.15 -7.02
C LYS A 177 -0.12 7.25 -6.31
N ALA A 178 -0.33 5.93 -6.33
CA ALA A 178 0.58 4.98 -5.70
C ALA A 178 1.97 4.97 -6.32
N PHE A 179 2.08 5.08 -7.65
CA PHE A 179 3.38 5.12 -8.30
C PHE A 179 4.13 6.41 -7.97
N VAL A 180 3.47 7.58 -8.07
CA VAL A 180 4.11 8.87 -7.79
C VAL A 180 4.55 8.98 -6.34
N THR A 181 3.72 8.57 -5.37
CA THR A 181 4.12 8.62 -3.94
C THR A 181 5.30 7.71 -3.64
N ASN A 182 5.34 6.53 -4.25
CA ASN A 182 6.48 5.61 -4.08
C ASN A 182 7.73 6.18 -4.77
N ARG A 183 7.61 6.78 -5.95
CA ARG A 183 8.73 7.38 -6.68
C ARG A 183 9.40 8.53 -5.93
N VAL A 184 8.66 9.29 -5.14
CA VAL A 184 9.27 10.32 -4.26
C VAL A 184 10.20 9.67 -3.24
N GLY A 185 9.81 8.55 -2.63
CA GLY A 185 10.68 7.79 -1.73
C GLY A 185 11.83 7.10 -2.46
N ASP A 186 11.56 6.54 -3.65
CA ASP A 186 12.56 5.85 -4.46
C ASP A 186 13.66 6.83 -4.93
N PHE A 187 13.30 8.08 -5.26
CA PHE A 187 14.26 9.16 -5.53
C PHE A 187 15.12 9.50 -4.31
N SER A 188 14.51 9.60 -3.12
CA SER A 188 15.26 9.79 -1.87
C SER A 188 16.24 8.64 -1.63
N PHE A 189 15.79 7.40 -1.85
CA PHE A 189 16.62 6.21 -1.68
C PHE A 189 17.81 6.21 -2.65
N LEU A 190 17.61 6.57 -3.92
CA LEU A 190 18.68 6.70 -4.90
C LEU A 190 19.73 7.74 -4.46
N LEU A 191 19.30 8.92 -4.01
CA LEU A 191 20.21 9.95 -3.50
C LEU A 191 21.00 9.46 -2.29
N GLY A 192 20.36 8.69 -1.40
CA GLY A 192 21.03 8.04 -0.27
C GLY A 192 22.11 7.05 -0.71
N ILE A 193 21.82 6.20 -1.70
CA ILE A 193 22.78 5.23 -2.26
C ILE A 193 23.98 5.94 -2.88
N LEU A 194 23.74 6.96 -3.71
CA LEU A 194 24.80 7.73 -4.36
C LEU A 194 25.65 8.49 -3.34
N GLY A 195 25.02 9.06 -2.30
CA GLY A 195 25.71 9.73 -1.20
C GLY A 195 26.61 8.78 -0.41
N LEU A 196 26.13 7.58 -0.08
CA LEU A 196 26.96 6.57 0.57
C LEU A 196 28.11 6.10 -0.32
N TYR A 197 27.86 5.88 -1.61
CA TYR A 197 28.91 5.47 -2.54
C TYR A 197 30.02 6.53 -2.66
N TRP A 198 29.66 7.81 -2.67
CA TRP A 198 30.66 8.88 -2.66
C TRP A 198 31.55 8.84 -1.40
N ILE A 199 30.98 8.40 -0.27
CA ILE A 199 31.69 8.28 1.00
C ILE A 199 32.55 7.01 1.08
N THR A 200 31.97 5.85 0.77
CA THR A 200 32.59 4.54 1.02
C THR A 200 33.29 3.96 -0.20
N GLY A 201 32.93 4.37 -1.42
CA GLY A 201 33.42 3.80 -2.66
C GLY A 201 32.91 2.39 -2.99
N SER A 202 32.04 1.79 -2.16
CA SER A 202 31.51 0.43 -2.35
C SER A 202 29.99 0.37 -2.20
N PHE A 203 29.36 -0.50 -2.99
CA PHE A 203 27.92 -0.82 -2.92
C PHE A 203 27.62 -2.12 -2.15
N GLU A 204 28.64 -2.89 -1.80
CA GLU A 204 28.53 -4.17 -1.09
C GLU A 204 28.22 -3.94 0.40
N PHE A 205 27.30 -4.73 0.98
CA PHE A 205 26.90 -4.51 2.37
C PHE A 205 28.06 -4.65 3.37
N ARG A 206 28.94 -5.64 3.17
CA ARG A 206 30.03 -5.94 4.12
C ARG A 206 31.02 -4.77 4.17
N ASP A 207 31.58 -4.42 3.02
CA ASP A 207 32.56 -3.33 2.89
C ASP A 207 31.94 -1.99 3.31
N LEU A 208 30.68 -1.75 2.91
CA LEU A 208 29.98 -0.51 3.27
C LEU A 208 29.84 -0.37 4.78
N PHE A 209 29.44 -1.42 5.50
CA PHE A 209 29.30 -1.34 6.95
C PHE A 209 30.65 -1.15 7.66
N GLU A 210 31.71 -1.83 7.22
CA GLU A 210 33.04 -1.71 7.81
C GLU A 210 33.66 -0.32 7.60
N ILE A 211 33.65 0.17 6.36
CA ILE A 211 34.19 1.50 6.01
C ILE A 211 33.38 2.59 6.71
N PHE A 212 32.05 2.48 6.69
CA PHE A 212 31.18 3.46 7.35
C PHE A 212 31.43 3.54 8.86
N TYR A 213 31.61 2.40 9.52
CA TYR A 213 31.94 2.36 10.94
C TYR A 213 33.26 3.08 11.25
N ASN A 214 34.31 2.81 10.46
CA ASN A 214 35.62 3.45 10.61
C ASN A 214 35.56 4.96 10.38
N LEU A 215 34.84 5.41 9.36
CA LEU A 215 34.68 6.83 9.04
C LEU A 215 33.94 7.61 10.14
N VAL A 216 32.91 7.00 10.75
CA VAL A 216 32.21 7.60 11.89
C VAL A 216 33.13 7.66 13.10
N HIS A 217 33.88 6.59 13.38
CA HIS A 217 34.77 6.54 14.53
C HIS A 217 35.91 7.57 14.43
N ASN A 218 36.49 7.75 13.24
CA ASN A 218 37.58 8.68 12.99
C ASN A 218 37.10 10.14 12.81
N ASN A 219 35.80 10.39 12.70
CA ASN A 219 35.19 11.70 12.43
C ASN A 219 35.75 12.41 11.17
N GLU A 220 36.08 11.65 10.12
CA GLU A 220 36.68 12.19 8.89
C GLU A 220 35.69 13.00 8.05
N ILE A 221 34.38 12.73 8.20
CA ILE A 221 33.31 13.31 7.39
C ILE A 221 32.37 14.13 8.27
N PRO A 222 31.83 15.27 7.78
CA PRO A 222 30.85 16.05 8.52
C PRO A 222 29.63 15.21 8.93
N PHE A 223 29.38 15.12 10.24
CA PHE A 223 28.28 14.32 10.80
C PHE A 223 26.92 14.64 10.17
N PHE A 224 26.66 15.91 9.87
CA PHE A 224 25.42 16.36 9.22
C PHE A 224 25.22 15.70 7.85
N PHE A 225 26.26 15.62 7.02
CA PHE A 225 26.18 15.01 5.70
C PHE A 225 25.85 13.52 5.81
N LEU A 226 26.48 12.82 6.76
CA LEU A 226 26.21 11.42 7.03
C LEU A 226 24.76 11.19 7.48
N THR A 227 24.25 12.02 8.40
CA THR A 227 22.85 11.93 8.86
C THR A 227 21.88 12.15 7.72
N LEU A 228 22.20 13.06 6.80
CA LEU A 228 21.38 13.34 5.62
C LEU A 228 21.37 12.14 4.66
N CYS A 229 22.53 11.52 4.37
CA CYS A 229 22.60 10.31 3.56
C CYS A 229 21.78 9.16 4.18
N ALA A 230 21.92 8.92 5.48
CA ALA A 230 21.17 7.88 6.19
C ALA A 230 19.65 8.15 6.22
N PHE A 231 19.23 9.42 6.43
CA PHE A 231 17.83 9.81 6.33
C PHE A 231 17.27 9.61 4.92
N LEU A 232 18.04 9.96 3.88
CA LEU A 232 17.64 9.79 2.49
C LEU A 232 17.44 8.32 2.12
N LEU A 233 18.30 7.41 2.60
CA LEU A 233 18.11 5.96 2.46
C LEU A 233 16.80 5.49 3.10
N PHE A 234 16.51 5.98 4.31
CA PHE A 234 15.28 5.66 5.01
C PHE A 234 14.03 6.17 4.26
N GLY A 235 14.15 7.26 3.50
CA GLY A 235 13.09 7.79 2.63
C GLY A 235 12.46 6.76 1.69
N GLY A 236 13.24 5.80 1.16
CA GLY A 236 12.71 4.69 0.37
C GLY A 236 11.80 3.78 1.18
N ALA A 237 12.27 3.34 2.35
CA ALA A 237 11.51 2.48 3.25
C ALA A 237 10.21 3.16 3.73
N LEU A 238 10.25 4.47 4.01
CA LEU A 238 9.07 5.25 4.38
C LEU A 238 7.94 5.16 3.36
N ALA A 239 8.27 5.26 2.06
CA ALA A 239 7.26 5.24 1.00
C ALA A 239 6.63 3.85 0.80
N LYS A 240 7.45 2.80 0.63
CA LYS A 240 6.94 1.44 0.37
C LYS A 240 6.21 0.84 1.56
N SER A 241 6.64 1.12 2.79
CA SER A 241 5.96 0.63 3.99
C SER A 241 4.78 1.52 4.44
N ALA A 242 4.41 2.52 3.62
CA ALA A 242 3.29 3.42 3.86
C ALA A 242 3.35 4.09 5.24
N GLN A 243 4.53 4.59 5.60
CA GLN A 243 4.73 5.35 6.82
C GLN A 243 4.32 6.82 6.62
N PHE A 244 4.15 7.53 7.72
CA PHE A 244 3.95 8.97 7.71
C PHE A 244 5.28 9.60 7.25
N PRO A 245 5.26 10.51 6.26
CA PRO A 245 4.09 11.13 5.67
C PRO A 245 3.52 10.42 4.41
N LEU A 246 4.30 9.56 3.74
CA LEU A 246 3.99 8.93 2.44
C LEU A 246 3.04 7.71 2.47
N HIS A 247 1.97 7.74 3.28
CA HIS A 247 1.03 6.61 3.46
C HIS A 247 -0.22 6.67 2.57
N VAL A 248 -0.48 7.81 1.92
CA VAL A 248 -1.75 8.17 1.27
C VAL A 248 -2.17 7.23 0.14
N TRP A 249 -1.23 6.47 -0.43
CA TRP A 249 -1.51 5.55 -1.53
C TRP A 249 -2.12 4.22 -1.08
N LEU A 250 -1.85 3.78 0.15
CA LEU A 250 -2.20 2.45 0.64
C LEU A 250 -3.72 2.18 0.63
N PRO A 251 -4.59 3.12 1.07
CA PRO A 251 -6.04 2.90 1.04
C PRO A 251 -6.62 2.86 -0.38
N ASP A 252 -6.02 3.59 -1.32
CA ASP A 252 -6.49 3.66 -2.71
C ASP A 252 -5.98 2.46 -3.53
N ALA A 253 -4.89 1.82 -3.12
CA ALA A 253 -4.44 0.55 -3.70
C ALA A 253 -5.50 -0.57 -3.56
N MET A 254 -6.49 -0.41 -2.67
CA MET A 254 -7.63 -1.30 -2.52
C MET A 254 -8.59 -1.31 -3.72
N GLU A 255 -8.45 -0.42 -4.69
CA GLU A 255 -9.23 -0.48 -5.94
C GLU A 255 -8.83 -1.68 -6.82
N GLY A 256 -7.62 -2.23 -6.61
CA GLY A 256 -7.17 -3.45 -7.24
C GLY A 256 -8.01 -4.69 -6.84
N PRO A 257 -7.90 -5.79 -7.60
CA PRO A 257 -8.52 -7.07 -7.24
C PRO A 257 -7.96 -7.59 -5.90
N THR A 258 -8.82 -8.25 -5.12
CA THR A 258 -8.53 -8.66 -3.74
C THR A 258 -7.32 -9.59 -3.59
N PRO A 259 -6.99 -10.52 -4.51
CA PRO A 259 -5.80 -11.37 -4.34
C PRO A 259 -4.52 -10.55 -4.39
N ILE A 260 -4.50 -9.44 -5.16
CA ILE A 260 -3.36 -8.51 -5.21
C ILE A 260 -3.20 -7.82 -3.85
N SER A 261 -4.30 -7.37 -3.25
CA SER A 261 -4.26 -6.75 -1.91
C SER A 261 -3.69 -7.72 -0.87
N ALA A 262 -4.06 -9.01 -0.93
CA ALA A 262 -3.47 -10.02 -0.06
C ALA A 262 -1.95 -10.10 -0.25
N LEU A 263 -1.46 -10.11 -1.50
CA LEU A 263 -0.04 -10.23 -1.77
C LEU A 263 0.77 -8.97 -1.38
N ILE A 264 0.32 -7.79 -1.83
CA ILE A 264 1.02 -6.50 -1.67
C ILE A 264 1.12 -6.11 -0.19
N HIS A 265 0.03 -6.27 0.57
CA HIS A 265 -0.07 -5.75 1.94
C HIS A 265 0.31 -6.75 3.03
N ALA A 266 0.33 -8.05 2.72
CA ALA A 266 0.76 -9.06 3.69
C ALA A 266 2.27 -9.29 3.65
N ALA A 267 2.84 -9.54 2.47
CA ALA A 267 4.12 -10.25 2.37
C ALA A 267 5.22 -9.53 1.57
N THR A 268 4.90 -8.57 0.72
CA THR A 268 5.80 -8.18 -0.37
C THR A 268 6.15 -6.69 -0.39
N MET A 269 5.40 -5.86 -1.11
CA MET A 269 5.73 -4.45 -1.35
C MET A 269 5.95 -3.69 -0.05
N VAL A 270 5.03 -3.90 0.88
CA VAL A 270 5.03 -3.20 2.15
C VAL A 270 6.11 -3.75 3.10
N ALA A 271 6.36 -5.06 3.03
CA ALA A 271 7.41 -5.74 3.77
C ALA A 271 8.81 -5.37 3.25
N ALA A 272 8.96 -4.98 1.98
CA ALA A 272 10.22 -4.53 1.40
C ALA A 272 10.81 -3.31 2.14
N GLY A 273 9.96 -2.39 2.60
CA GLY A 273 10.38 -1.26 3.45
C GLY A 273 11.04 -1.73 4.76
N ILE A 274 10.40 -2.67 5.44
CA ILE A 274 10.89 -3.21 6.72
C ILE A 274 12.15 -4.05 6.48
N PHE A 275 12.19 -4.84 5.40
CA PHE A 275 13.36 -5.60 4.98
C PHE A 275 14.58 -4.73 4.75
N LEU A 276 14.43 -3.61 4.02
CA LEU A 276 15.52 -2.67 3.76
C LEU A 276 16.10 -2.12 5.07
N VAL A 277 15.22 -1.71 5.99
CA VAL A 277 15.64 -1.15 7.29
C VAL A 277 16.30 -2.23 8.15
N ALA A 278 15.75 -3.44 8.17
CA ALA A 278 16.32 -4.58 8.88
C ALA A 278 17.71 -4.95 8.35
N ARG A 279 17.92 -4.88 7.03
CA ARG A 279 19.21 -5.13 6.39
C ARG A 279 20.23 -4.01 6.64
N LEU A 280 19.79 -2.76 6.66
CA LEU A 280 20.63 -1.59 6.94
C LEU A 280 20.73 -1.26 8.44
N LEU A 281 20.19 -2.13 9.31
CA LEU A 281 20.25 -1.93 10.76
C LEU A 281 21.68 -1.72 11.28
N PRO A 282 22.72 -2.47 10.83
CA PRO A 282 24.10 -2.21 11.26
C PRO A 282 24.57 -0.77 11.02
N LEU A 283 24.13 -0.15 9.91
CA LEU A 283 24.43 1.25 9.60
C LEU A 283 23.68 2.20 10.54
N PHE A 284 22.40 1.97 10.79
CA PHE A 284 21.58 2.83 11.64
C PHE A 284 21.95 2.79 13.12
N ILE A 285 22.53 1.69 13.60
CA ILE A 285 22.99 1.56 14.99
C ILE A 285 24.13 2.53 15.30
N VAL A 286 25.03 2.71 14.34
CA VAL A 286 26.14 3.69 14.45
C VAL A 286 25.60 5.13 14.52
N MET A 287 24.36 5.36 14.04
CA MET A 287 23.71 6.66 13.99
C MET A 287 22.44 6.74 14.84
N PRO A 288 22.55 6.94 16.17
CA PRO A 288 21.40 6.88 17.09
C PRO A 288 20.28 7.89 16.76
N TYR A 289 20.61 9.04 16.19
CA TYR A 289 19.62 10.04 15.76
C TYR A 289 18.66 9.52 14.69
N ILE A 290 19.15 8.72 13.73
CA ILE A 290 18.32 8.14 12.67
C ILE A 290 17.46 7.01 13.23
N LEU A 291 18.00 6.21 14.14
CA LEU A 291 17.26 5.16 14.82
C LEU A 291 16.07 5.74 15.63
N ASN A 292 16.31 6.84 16.36
CA ASN A 292 15.26 7.57 17.08
C ASN A 292 14.24 8.23 16.13
N LEU A 293 14.67 8.71 14.96
CA LEU A 293 13.75 9.25 13.95
C LEU A 293 12.86 8.13 13.40
N ILE A 294 13.41 6.95 13.16
CA ILE A 294 12.67 5.76 12.73
C ILE A 294 11.60 5.39 13.77
N SER A 295 11.95 5.32 15.06
CA SER A 295 10.98 4.99 16.12
C SER A 295 9.89 6.05 16.25
N PHE A 296 10.25 7.33 16.13
CA PHE A 296 9.31 8.45 16.16
C PHE A 296 8.31 8.42 15.00
N ILE A 297 8.77 8.14 13.78
CA ILE A 297 7.85 7.99 12.64
C ILE A 297 6.98 6.74 12.81
N GLY A 298 7.53 5.64 13.32
CA GLY A 298 6.80 4.42 13.64
C GLY A 298 5.65 4.65 14.65
N ILE A 299 5.88 5.39 15.73
CA ILE A 299 4.80 5.64 16.71
C ILE A 299 3.68 6.51 16.15
N ILE A 300 4.02 7.51 15.33
CA ILE A 300 3.03 8.37 14.65
C ILE A 300 2.16 7.52 13.71
N THR A 301 2.75 6.57 12.99
CA THR A 301 2.01 5.74 12.03
C THR A 301 1.13 4.70 12.69
N VAL A 302 1.58 4.11 13.80
CA VAL A 302 0.77 3.25 14.66
C VAL A 302 -0.51 3.98 15.08
N PHE A 303 -0.36 5.21 15.58
CA PHE A 303 -1.49 6.01 16.05
C PHE A 303 -2.41 6.45 14.92
N LEU A 304 -1.86 7.01 13.83
CA LEU A 304 -2.64 7.46 12.67
C LEU A 304 -3.41 6.30 12.01
N GLY A 305 -2.75 5.16 11.75
CA GLY A 305 -3.41 4.02 11.11
C GLY A 305 -4.59 3.48 11.93
N ALA A 306 -4.41 3.35 13.25
CA ALA A 306 -5.44 2.82 14.13
C ALA A 306 -6.68 3.71 14.21
N THR A 307 -6.47 5.02 14.29
CA THR A 307 -7.55 6.01 14.42
C THR A 307 -8.28 6.21 13.08
N LEU A 308 -7.58 6.19 11.95
CA LEU A 308 -8.20 6.26 10.60
C LEU A 308 -9.06 5.04 10.26
N ALA A 309 -8.76 3.86 10.82
CA ALA A 309 -9.53 2.64 10.60
C ALA A 309 -10.93 2.64 11.29
N LEU A 310 -11.12 3.45 12.33
CA LEU A 310 -12.29 3.39 13.23
C LEU A 310 -13.64 3.62 12.53
N SER A 311 -13.72 4.53 11.55
CA SER A 311 -14.99 4.89 10.90
C SER A 311 -15.11 4.44 9.45
N GLN A 312 -14.12 3.71 8.92
CA GLN A 312 -14.13 3.25 7.53
C GLN A 312 -15.35 2.36 7.24
N LYS A 313 -15.95 2.52 6.05
CA LYS A 313 -17.10 1.74 5.58
C LYS A 313 -16.69 0.56 4.70
N ASP A 314 -15.58 0.68 3.98
CA ASP A 314 -15.10 -0.35 3.05
C ASP A 314 -14.24 -1.38 3.79
N ILE A 315 -14.56 -2.66 3.62
CA ILE A 315 -13.87 -3.77 4.30
C ILE A 315 -12.36 -3.79 3.96
N LYS A 316 -12.02 -3.62 2.68
CA LYS A 316 -10.63 -3.60 2.19
C LYS A 316 -9.84 -2.40 2.74
N ARG A 317 -10.44 -1.20 2.72
CA ARG A 317 -9.77 0.01 3.23
C ARG A 317 -9.54 -0.05 4.74
N GLY A 318 -10.50 -0.60 5.50
CA GLY A 318 -10.29 -0.89 6.92
C GLY A 318 -9.12 -1.86 7.17
N LEU A 319 -8.99 -2.90 6.33
CA LEU A 319 -7.85 -3.83 6.39
C LEU A 319 -6.51 -3.17 5.99
N ALA A 320 -6.53 -2.18 5.09
CA ALA A 320 -5.35 -1.40 4.68
C ALA A 320 -4.85 -0.44 5.78
N TYR A 321 -5.74 0.32 6.43
CA TYR A 321 -5.31 1.17 7.55
C TYR A 321 -4.79 0.35 8.72
N SER A 322 -5.33 -0.85 8.90
CA SER A 322 -4.79 -1.75 9.91
C SER A 322 -3.44 -2.36 9.52
N THR A 323 -3.09 -2.53 8.24
CA THR A 323 -1.70 -2.86 7.87
C THR A 323 -0.78 -1.68 8.15
N MET A 324 -1.17 -0.45 7.79
CA MET A 324 -0.41 0.77 8.13
C MET A 324 -0.04 0.81 9.62
N SER A 325 -1.00 0.54 10.52
CA SER A 325 -0.72 0.51 11.96
C SER A 325 0.25 -0.59 12.40
N GLN A 326 0.16 -1.80 11.81
CA GLN A 326 1.00 -2.94 12.18
C GLN A 326 2.45 -2.80 11.68
N LEU A 327 2.62 -2.18 10.51
CA LEU A 327 3.94 -1.83 9.98
C LEU A 327 4.57 -0.72 10.80
N GLY A 328 3.76 0.20 11.32
CA GLY A 328 4.23 1.16 12.32
C GLY A 328 4.81 0.47 13.56
N TYR A 329 4.18 -0.60 14.07
CA TYR A 329 4.73 -1.38 15.19
C TYR A 329 6.08 -2.03 14.82
N MET A 330 6.18 -2.58 13.61
CA MET A 330 7.44 -3.16 13.12
C MET A 330 8.54 -2.09 12.96
N MET A 331 8.18 -0.91 12.44
CA MET A 331 9.09 0.22 12.27
C MET A 331 9.56 0.77 13.62
N LEU A 332 8.65 0.86 14.59
CA LEU A 332 8.94 1.20 15.98
C LEU A 332 9.92 0.20 16.60
N ALA A 333 9.68 -1.10 16.44
CA ALA A 333 10.58 -2.16 16.91
C ALA A 333 12.00 -2.04 16.33
N LEU A 334 12.13 -1.83 15.02
CA LEU A 334 13.43 -1.59 14.39
C LEU A 334 14.10 -0.30 14.90
N GLY A 335 13.33 0.76 15.12
CA GLY A 335 13.83 2.03 15.68
C GLY A 335 14.21 1.99 17.16
N MET A 336 13.74 0.99 17.89
CA MET A 336 14.22 0.72 19.25
C MET A 336 15.46 -0.19 19.26
N GLY A 337 15.86 -0.71 18.09
CA GLY A 337 16.93 -1.70 17.98
C GLY A 337 16.51 -3.13 18.35
N SER A 338 15.20 -3.43 18.36
CA SER A 338 14.65 -4.78 18.55
C SER A 338 14.41 -5.47 17.22
N TYR A 339 15.50 -6.01 16.66
CA TYR A 339 15.47 -6.72 15.37
C TYR A 339 14.63 -8.00 15.44
N ARG A 340 14.78 -8.77 16.53
CA ARG A 340 14.07 -10.06 16.74
C ARG A 340 12.56 -9.88 16.73
N ALA A 341 12.05 -8.93 17.50
CA ALA A 341 10.60 -8.71 17.65
C ALA A 341 9.98 -8.20 16.34
N ALA A 342 10.67 -7.29 15.63
CA ALA A 342 10.19 -6.74 14.36
C ALA A 342 9.99 -7.82 13.29
N LEU A 343 10.98 -8.69 13.08
CA LEU A 343 10.91 -9.74 12.07
C LEU A 343 9.92 -10.84 12.44
N PHE A 344 9.87 -11.22 13.72
CA PHE A 344 8.88 -12.17 14.19
C PHE A 344 7.45 -11.62 14.00
N HIS A 345 7.24 -10.33 14.26
CA HIS A 345 5.96 -9.69 13.96
C HIS A 345 5.66 -9.66 12.46
N LEU A 346 6.65 -9.41 11.60
CA LEU A 346 6.49 -9.44 10.14
C LEU A 346 5.96 -10.79 9.65
N ILE A 347 6.51 -11.90 10.15
CA ILE A 347 6.08 -13.26 9.76
C ILE A 347 4.63 -13.52 10.20
N THR A 348 4.34 -13.28 11.47
CA THR A 348 2.99 -13.52 12.03
C THR A 348 1.94 -12.61 11.39
N HIS A 349 2.30 -11.37 11.10
CA HIS A 349 1.47 -10.39 10.38
C HIS A 349 1.18 -10.82 8.95
N ALA A 350 2.17 -11.32 8.21
CA ALA A 350 1.97 -11.72 6.81
C ALA A 350 0.91 -12.83 6.69
N TYR A 351 1.01 -13.90 7.49
CA TYR A 351 0.02 -14.97 7.43
C TYR A 351 -1.38 -14.52 7.88
N SER A 352 -1.47 -13.75 8.97
CA SER A 352 -2.76 -13.25 9.46
C SER A 352 -3.43 -12.26 8.50
N LYS A 353 -2.66 -11.39 7.84
CA LYS A 353 -3.19 -10.46 6.84
C LYS A 353 -3.55 -11.11 5.53
N ALA A 354 -2.74 -12.05 5.04
CA ALA A 354 -3.10 -12.83 3.86
C ALA A 354 -4.44 -13.53 4.09
N LEU A 355 -4.63 -14.14 5.27
CA LEU A 355 -5.89 -14.78 5.67
C LEU A 355 -7.06 -13.79 5.66
N LEU A 356 -6.90 -12.60 6.23
CA LEU A 356 -7.94 -11.59 6.29
C LEU A 356 -8.30 -10.98 4.93
N PHE A 357 -7.32 -10.72 4.06
CA PHE A 357 -7.59 -10.20 2.71
C PHE A 357 -8.23 -11.24 1.80
N LEU A 358 -7.81 -12.51 1.86
CA LEU A 358 -8.46 -13.59 1.12
C LEU A 358 -9.87 -13.87 1.65
N GLY A 359 -10.07 -13.81 2.97
CA GLY A 359 -11.39 -13.88 3.59
C GLY A 359 -12.30 -12.69 3.24
N ALA A 360 -11.77 -11.48 3.19
CA ALA A 360 -12.52 -10.33 2.65
C ALA A 360 -12.84 -10.53 1.17
N GLY A 361 -11.92 -11.12 0.40
CA GLY A 361 -12.14 -11.44 -1.02
C GLY A 361 -13.28 -12.42 -1.25
N SER A 362 -13.42 -13.46 -0.42
CA SER A 362 -14.50 -14.44 -0.55
C SER A 362 -15.85 -13.83 -0.17
N ILE A 363 -15.89 -12.97 0.86
CA ILE A 363 -17.08 -12.17 1.20
C ILE A 363 -17.46 -11.22 0.06
N ILE A 364 -16.47 -10.53 -0.55
CA ILE A 364 -16.73 -9.61 -1.66
C ILE A 364 -17.26 -10.39 -2.86
N HIS A 365 -16.65 -11.52 -3.21
CA HIS A 365 -17.08 -12.34 -4.33
C HIS A 365 -18.51 -12.89 -4.15
N SER A 366 -18.87 -13.32 -2.94
CA SER A 366 -20.25 -13.76 -2.64
C SER A 366 -21.25 -12.59 -2.66
N MET A 367 -20.86 -11.42 -2.16
CA MET A 367 -21.67 -10.21 -2.19
C MET A 367 -21.82 -9.63 -3.60
N GLU A 368 -20.83 -9.76 -4.49
CA GLU A 368 -20.90 -9.32 -5.88
C GLU A 368 -21.96 -10.08 -6.67
N ALA A 369 -22.11 -11.38 -6.41
CA ALA A 369 -23.16 -12.20 -7.01
C ALA A 369 -24.57 -11.73 -6.60
N PHE A 370 -24.70 -11.09 -5.44
CA PHE A 370 -25.98 -10.68 -4.85
C PHE A 370 -26.32 -9.18 -5.08
N VAL A 371 -25.40 -8.27 -4.76
CA VAL A 371 -25.61 -6.80 -4.82
C VAL A 371 -25.20 -6.21 -6.17
N GLY A 372 -24.49 -6.99 -6.99
CA GLY A 372 -23.94 -6.58 -8.27
C GLY A 372 -22.52 -6.03 -8.18
N TYR A 373 -21.87 -5.98 -9.34
CA TYR A 373 -20.45 -5.66 -9.49
C TYR A 373 -20.19 -4.15 -9.39
N SER A 374 -20.15 -3.62 -8.16
CA SER A 374 -19.76 -2.24 -7.88
C SER A 374 -19.03 -2.16 -6.54
N PRO A 375 -17.80 -1.60 -6.49
CA PRO A 375 -16.98 -1.60 -5.27
C PRO A 375 -17.66 -0.88 -4.11
N GLU A 376 -18.34 0.24 -4.36
CA GLU A 376 -19.09 1.01 -3.36
C GLU A 376 -20.23 0.23 -2.68
N LYS A 377 -20.70 -0.85 -3.31
CA LYS A 377 -21.75 -1.69 -2.76
C LYS A 377 -21.21 -3.01 -2.23
N SER A 378 -20.43 -3.75 -3.03
CA SER A 378 -19.95 -5.08 -2.65
C SER A 378 -18.94 -5.07 -1.52
N GLN A 379 -18.18 -3.98 -1.35
CA GLN A 379 -17.14 -3.87 -0.31
C GLN A 379 -17.64 -3.14 0.95
N ASN A 380 -18.84 -2.56 0.90
CA ASN A 380 -19.36 -1.71 1.95
C ASN A 380 -19.98 -2.53 3.08
N MET A 381 -19.36 -2.50 4.26
CA MET A 381 -19.77 -3.27 5.43
C MET A 381 -21.18 -2.92 5.91
N VAL A 382 -21.67 -1.71 5.60
CA VAL A 382 -23.04 -1.28 5.94
C VAL A 382 -24.09 -2.18 5.26
N LEU A 383 -23.79 -2.69 4.07
CA LEU A 383 -24.69 -3.54 3.30
C LEU A 383 -24.58 -5.02 3.68
N MET A 384 -23.55 -5.40 4.43
CA MET A 384 -23.31 -6.78 4.87
C MET A 384 -24.14 -7.08 6.13
N GLY A 385 -23.77 -8.15 6.83
CA GLY A 385 -24.43 -8.62 8.05
C GLY A 385 -25.13 -9.96 7.85
N GLY A 386 -25.22 -10.75 8.93
CA GLY A 386 -25.92 -12.03 8.95
C GLY A 386 -25.27 -13.16 8.13
N LEU A 387 -24.01 -13.04 7.73
CA LEU A 387 -23.29 -14.03 6.91
C LEU A 387 -22.92 -15.32 7.67
N ILE A 388 -23.06 -15.35 9.00
CA ILE A 388 -22.65 -16.48 9.85
C ILE A 388 -23.21 -17.82 9.39
N LYS A 389 -24.48 -17.86 8.98
CA LYS A 389 -25.18 -19.12 8.63
C LYS A 389 -24.81 -19.62 7.24
N HIS A 390 -24.44 -18.72 6.33
CA HIS A 390 -24.27 -19.04 4.92
C HIS A 390 -22.82 -19.22 4.51
N MET A 391 -21.89 -18.71 5.33
CA MET A 391 -20.46 -18.70 5.05
C MET A 391 -19.64 -19.14 6.28
N PRO A 392 -19.86 -20.36 6.83
CA PRO A 392 -19.21 -20.82 8.05
C PRO A 392 -17.68 -20.91 7.98
N ILE A 393 -17.10 -21.33 6.84
CA ILE A 393 -15.64 -21.56 6.72
C ILE A 393 -14.91 -20.22 6.63
N THR A 394 -15.42 -19.30 5.83
CA THR A 394 -14.86 -17.94 5.73
C THR A 394 -15.07 -17.14 7.01
N LYS A 395 -16.17 -17.37 7.75
CA LYS A 395 -16.37 -16.80 9.08
C LYS A 395 -15.28 -17.24 10.06
N THR A 396 -15.04 -18.56 10.20
CA THR A 396 -14.08 -19.07 11.20
C THR A 396 -12.66 -18.65 10.86
N SER A 397 -12.26 -18.73 9.59
CA SER A 397 -10.96 -18.27 9.12
C SER A 397 -10.76 -16.76 9.31
N PHE A 398 -11.74 -15.93 8.93
CA PHE A 398 -11.67 -14.48 9.15
C PHE A 398 -11.60 -14.16 10.66
N LEU A 399 -12.40 -14.83 11.49
CA LEU A 399 -12.36 -14.68 12.94
C LEU A 399 -10.97 -15.01 13.51
N LEU A 400 -10.37 -16.15 13.16
CA LEU A 400 -9.02 -16.52 13.62
C LEU A 400 -7.97 -15.48 13.19
N GLY A 401 -8.07 -14.96 11.96
CA GLY A 401 -7.24 -13.85 11.50
C GLY A 401 -7.43 -12.58 12.33
N THR A 402 -8.67 -12.22 12.67
CA THR A 402 -8.96 -11.05 13.51
C THR A 402 -8.43 -11.22 14.94
N LEU A 403 -8.67 -12.36 15.57
CA LEU A 403 -8.21 -12.67 16.91
C LEU A 403 -6.67 -12.65 16.99
N SER A 404 -6.00 -13.14 15.94
CA SER A 404 -4.54 -13.10 15.83
C SER A 404 -4.06 -11.66 15.86
N LEU A 405 -4.52 -10.79 14.94
CA LEU A 405 -4.11 -9.38 14.92
C LEU A 405 -4.44 -8.59 16.19
N CYS A 406 -5.48 -8.98 16.93
CA CYS A 406 -5.83 -8.39 18.23
C CYS A 406 -4.80 -8.73 19.32
N GLY A 407 -3.97 -9.75 19.13
CA GLY A 407 -2.98 -10.23 20.10
C GLY A 407 -3.61 -11.04 21.22
N ILE A 408 -4.57 -11.93 20.90
CA ILE A 408 -5.22 -12.79 21.90
C ILE A 408 -4.46 -14.12 22.01
N PRO A 409 -4.07 -14.57 23.21
CA PRO A 409 -3.45 -15.88 23.40
C PRO A 409 -4.45 -17.01 23.05
N PRO A 410 -4.04 -18.09 22.34
CA PRO A 410 -2.67 -18.52 22.01
C PRO A 410 -2.16 -18.14 20.59
N LEU A 411 -2.81 -17.20 19.89
CA LEU A 411 -2.56 -16.97 18.46
C LEU A 411 -1.21 -16.30 18.16
N ALA A 412 -0.74 -16.40 16.91
CA ALA A 412 0.62 -16.05 16.55
C ALA A 412 1.05 -14.61 16.83
N CYS A 413 0.20 -13.63 16.52
CA CYS A 413 0.56 -12.23 16.73
C CYS A 413 0.56 -11.78 18.21
N PHE A 414 0.08 -12.59 19.16
CA PHE A 414 0.20 -12.30 20.59
C PHE A 414 1.69 -12.24 20.99
N TRP A 415 2.43 -13.30 20.73
CA TRP A 415 3.85 -13.42 21.09
C TRP A 415 4.72 -12.31 20.48
N SER A 416 4.45 -11.97 19.22
CA SER A 416 5.23 -10.94 18.51
C SER A 416 4.86 -9.51 18.89
N LYS A 417 3.58 -9.23 19.14
CA LYS A 417 3.14 -7.88 19.51
C LYS A 417 3.48 -7.55 20.96
N ASP A 418 3.37 -8.52 21.86
CA ASP A 418 3.68 -8.33 23.27
C ASP A 418 5.16 -8.06 23.51
N SER A 419 6.05 -8.75 22.77
CA SER A 419 7.50 -8.45 22.80
C SER A 419 7.82 -7.02 22.37
N ILE A 420 7.20 -6.51 21.29
CA ILE A 420 7.39 -5.11 20.87
C ILE A 420 6.90 -4.14 21.95
N LEU A 421 5.79 -4.44 22.61
CA LEU A 421 5.27 -3.58 23.68
C LEU A 421 6.18 -3.59 24.91
N ASN A 422 6.70 -4.76 25.30
CA ASN A 422 7.67 -4.88 26.38
C ASN A 422 8.94 -4.05 26.09
N ASP A 423 9.49 -4.19 24.89
CA ASP A 423 10.66 -3.42 24.45
C ASP A 423 10.36 -1.91 24.43
N SER A 424 9.13 -1.51 24.13
CA SER A 424 8.72 -0.10 24.16
C SER A 424 8.70 0.50 25.56
N TRP A 425 8.34 -0.29 26.58
CA TRP A 425 8.40 0.13 27.99
C TRP A 425 9.84 0.37 28.44
N LEU A 426 10.77 -0.46 27.96
CA LEU A 426 12.21 -0.29 28.22
C LEU A 426 12.79 0.94 27.51
N TYR A 427 12.33 1.22 26.29
CA TYR A 427 12.82 2.36 25.51
C TYR A 427 12.30 3.72 26.01
N SER A 428 10.97 3.90 26.08
CA SER A 428 10.38 5.09 26.71
C SER A 428 8.91 4.88 27.12
N PRO A 429 8.49 5.38 28.30
CA PRO A 429 7.13 5.17 28.79
C PRO A 429 6.07 5.86 27.93
N ILE A 430 6.40 7.00 27.30
CA ILE A 430 5.47 7.73 26.43
C ILE A 430 5.15 6.90 25.19
N PHE A 431 6.17 6.31 24.55
CA PHE A 431 5.95 5.49 23.35
C PHE A 431 5.19 4.23 23.71
N ALA A 432 5.49 3.63 24.88
CA ALA A 432 4.78 2.47 25.39
C ALA A 432 3.29 2.74 25.65
N ILE A 433 2.95 3.88 26.27
CA ILE A 433 1.54 4.26 26.52
C ILE A 433 0.79 4.41 25.20
N ILE A 434 1.38 5.09 24.21
CA ILE A 434 0.75 5.25 22.88
C ILE A 434 0.60 3.88 22.20
N ALA A 435 1.66 3.07 22.17
CA ALA A 435 1.67 1.74 21.56
C ALA A 435 0.69 0.77 22.22
N CYS A 436 0.54 0.83 23.55
CA CYS A 436 -0.46 0.07 24.30
C CYS A 436 -1.88 0.56 24.03
N SER A 437 -2.12 1.88 23.99
CA SER A 437 -3.45 2.42 23.68
C SER A 437 -3.95 1.98 22.31
N THR A 438 -3.04 1.89 21.33
CA THR A 438 -3.36 1.47 19.98
C THR A 438 -3.61 -0.03 19.88
N THR A 439 -3.14 -0.88 20.81
CA THR A 439 -3.54 -2.31 20.83
C THR A 439 -5.05 -2.42 21.08
N GLY A 440 -5.58 -1.63 22.02
CA GLY A 440 -7.01 -1.53 22.28
C GLY A 440 -7.80 -1.04 21.05
N PHE A 441 -7.31 0.00 20.36
CA PHE A 441 -7.92 0.45 19.11
C PHE A 441 -7.87 -0.61 18.00
N THR A 442 -6.76 -1.36 17.90
CA THR A 442 -6.64 -2.46 16.93
C THR A 442 -7.68 -3.54 17.15
N ALA A 443 -7.89 -3.91 18.41
CA ALA A 443 -8.92 -4.86 18.77
C ALA A 443 -10.32 -4.32 18.44
N PHE A 444 -10.57 -3.05 18.75
CA PHE A 444 -11.85 -2.41 18.47
C PHE A 444 -12.22 -2.39 16.98
N TYR A 445 -11.34 -1.87 16.10
CA TYR A 445 -11.71 -1.77 14.68
C TYR A 445 -11.73 -3.15 13.99
N MET A 446 -10.88 -4.10 14.39
CA MET A 446 -10.89 -5.44 13.78
C MET A 446 -12.17 -6.19 14.15
N PHE A 447 -12.60 -6.11 15.41
CA PHE A 447 -13.88 -6.69 15.82
C PHE A 447 -15.07 -5.94 15.24
N ARG A 448 -15.01 -4.62 15.10
CA ARG A 448 -16.04 -3.86 14.37
C ARG A 448 -16.23 -4.40 12.96
N ILE A 449 -15.14 -4.63 12.22
CA ILE A 449 -15.21 -5.21 10.87
C ILE A 449 -15.88 -6.59 10.92
N TYR A 450 -15.44 -7.48 11.82
CA TYR A 450 -16.02 -8.82 11.95
C TYR A 450 -17.52 -8.80 12.32
N LEU A 451 -17.93 -7.98 13.27
CA LEU A 451 -19.32 -7.90 13.74
C LEU A 451 -20.24 -7.35 12.66
N LEU A 452 -19.83 -6.30 11.95
CA LEU A 452 -20.63 -5.69 10.87
C LEU A 452 -20.78 -6.62 9.66
N THR A 453 -19.79 -7.48 9.39
CA THR A 453 -19.83 -8.37 8.22
C THR A 453 -20.63 -9.64 8.51
N PHE A 454 -20.39 -10.28 9.65
CA PHE A 454 -20.91 -11.62 9.95
C PHE A 454 -22.14 -11.61 10.85
N GLU A 455 -22.16 -10.81 11.91
CA GLU A 455 -23.30 -10.76 12.85
C GLU A 455 -24.46 -9.91 12.30
N GLY A 456 -25.62 -9.96 12.97
CA GLY A 456 -26.79 -9.17 12.58
C GLY A 456 -27.65 -9.82 11.50
N HIS A 457 -28.38 -8.96 10.79
CA HIS A 457 -29.18 -9.32 9.64
C HIS A 457 -28.55 -8.75 8.38
N LEU A 458 -28.87 -9.38 7.25
CA LEU A 458 -28.38 -8.91 5.95
C LEU A 458 -29.08 -7.59 5.60
N ASN A 459 -28.34 -6.48 5.70
CA ASN A 459 -28.89 -5.12 5.64
C ASN A 459 -29.35 -4.70 4.24
N VAL A 460 -28.98 -5.41 3.17
CA VAL A 460 -29.42 -5.11 1.79
C VAL A 460 -30.95 -5.11 1.70
N HIS A 461 -31.64 -6.01 2.40
CA HIS A 461 -33.10 -6.09 2.38
C HIS A 461 -33.79 -4.97 3.17
N PHE A 462 -33.10 -4.35 4.13
CA PHE A 462 -33.70 -3.38 5.05
C PHE A 462 -33.58 -1.92 4.57
N ARG A 463 -32.90 -1.63 3.46
CA ARG A 463 -32.80 -0.25 2.92
C ARG A 463 -34.15 0.35 2.50
N ASN A 464 -35.07 -0.48 2.02
CA ASN A 464 -36.42 -0.04 1.65
C ASN A 464 -37.37 0.03 2.86
N TYR A 465 -36.94 -0.44 4.03
CA TYR A 465 -37.64 -0.28 5.31
C TYR A 465 -37.17 1.02 5.99
N SER A 466 -37.17 2.14 5.26
CA SER A 466 -37.09 3.45 5.92
C SER A 466 -38.35 3.62 6.77
N GLY A 467 -38.18 3.60 8.09
CA GLY A 467 -39.26 3.73 9.07
C GLY A 467 -40.07 5.02 8.89
N LYS A 468 -41.11 4.95 8.07
CA LYS A 468 -42.37 5.66 8.31
C LYS A 468 -43.30 4.73 9.09
N ARG A 469 -42.86 4.32 10.27
CA ARG A 469 -43.79 3.96 11.35
C ARG A 469 -43.34 4.75 12.57
N SER A 470 -44.22 5.67 12.93
CA SER A 470 -44.22 6.45 14.16
C SER A 470 -43.74 5.65 15.36
N ASN A 471 -42.60 6.05 15.92
CA ASN A 471 -42.52 6.19 17.37
C ASN A 471 -41.54 7.31 17.73
N SER A 472 -42.09 8.25 18.49
CA SER A 472 -41.56 9.52 18.91
C SER A 472 -40.50 9.35 20.00
N PHE A 473 -39.33 8.81 19.69
CA PHE A 473 -38.15 8.96 20.55
C PHE A 473 -36.89 9.02 19.69
N TYR A 474 -36.37 10.24 19.55
CA TYR A 474 -35.05 10.63 19.06
C TYR A 474 -34.18 9.51 18.45
N SER A 475 -34.26 9.35 17.14
CA SER A 475 -33.16 8.77 16.37
C SER A 475 -32.24 9.90 15.93
N ILE A 476 -31.19 10.16 16.71
CA ILE A 476 -29.95 10.62 16.09
C ILE A 476 -29.63 9.58 15.02
N SER A 477 -29.61 9.98 13.75
CA SER A 477 -29.08 9.13 12.69
C SER A 477 -27.61 8.91 13.01
N LEU A 478 -27.31 7.78 13.66
CA LEU A 478 -25.95 7.33 13.96
C LEU A 478 -25.06 7.32 12.71
N TRP A 479 -25.68 7.30 11.54
CA TRP A 479 -25.05 7.46 10.23
C TRP A 479 -25.50 8.78 9.65
N GLY A 480 -24.60 9.77 9.64
CA GLY A 480 -24.79 11.04 8.98
C GLY A 480 -25.17 10.83 7.52
N ASN A 481 -26.48 10.84 7.26
CA ASN A 481 -26.96 11.25 5.97
C ASN A 481 -26.80 12.76 5.96
N GLU A 482 -26.10 13.29 4.95
CA GLU A 482 -26.30 14.66 4.54
C GLU A 482 -27.82 14.87 4.46
N GLY A 483 -28.36 15.71 5.34
CA GLY A 483 -29.73 16.17 5.18
C GLY A 483 -29.88 16.67 3.75
N PRO A 484 -31.01 16.39 3.07
CA PRO A 484 -31.21 16.90 1.72
C PRO A 484 -30.95 18.40 1.76
N LYS A 485 -29.97 18.86 0.96
CA LYS A 485 -29.60 20.27 0.81
C LYS A 485 -30.89 21.09 0.86
N THR A 486 -30.97 21.96 1.85
CA THR A 486 -32.07 22.91 2.02
C THR A 486 -32.36 23.54 0.66
N LEU A 487 -33.52 23.21 0.09
CA LEU A 487 -34.08 23.92 -1.04
C LEU A 487 -33.99 25.41 -0.70
N GLN A 488 -33.14 26.13 -1.42
CA GLN A 488 -33.08 27.58 -1.35
C GLN A 488 -34.50 28.10 -1.58
N LYS A 489 -35.13 28.59 -0.51
CA LYS A 489 -36.32 29.41 -0.59
C LYS A 489 -35.96 30.67 -1.38
N LYS A 490 -36.19 30.65 -2.70
CA LYS A 490 -36.41 31.87 -3.46
C LYS A 490 -37.74 32.45 -2.99
N LYS A 491 -37.67 33.50 -2.17
CA LYS A 491 -38.77 34.43 -1.93
C LYS A 491 -38.95 35.31 -3.17
N GLY A 492 -40.21 35.59 -3.50
CA GLY A 492 -40.65 36.57 -4.50
C GLY A 492 -40.96 35.90 -5.85
N PHE A 493 -42.13 36.05 -6.49
CA PHE A 493 -43.21 37.01 -6.36
C PHE A 493 -44.51 36.37 -6.89
N LYS A 494 -45.64 36.91 -6.45
CA LYS A 494 -47.02 36.61 -6.87
C LYS A 494 -47.18 36.59 -8.40
N THR A 495 -47.92 35.61 -8.92
CA THR A 495 -49.02 35.84 -9.87
C THR A 495 -50.03 34.70 -9.78
N LEU A 496 -51.30 35.09 -9.63
CA LEU A 496 -52.50 34.28 -9.71
C LEU A 496 -52.46 33.29 -10.88
N LEU A 497 -52.98 32.08 -10.68
CA LEU A 497 -53.98 31.47 -11.56
C LEU A 497 -54.58 30.23 -10.87
N THR A 498 -55.89 30.31 -10.67
CA THR A 498 -56.83 29.28 -10.22
C THR A 498 -56.81 28.04 -11.12
N MET A 499 -56.66 26.84 -10.54
CA MET A 499 -57.02 25.60 -11.23
C MET A 499 -57.71 24.60 -10.29
N ASN A 500 -58.88 24.17 -10.75
CA ASN A 500 -59.85 23.33 -10.08
C ASN A 500 -59.33 21.94 -9.68
N ASN A 501 -59.76 21.52 -8.50
CA ASN A 501 -59.79 20.13 -8.06
C ASN A 501 -60.71 19.31 -8.96
N LYS A 502 -60.16 18.22 -9.54
CA LYS A 502 -60.77 16.89 -9.71
C LYS A 502 -60.04 16.13 -10.82
N LYS A 503 -59.31 15.07 -10.44
CA LYS A 503 -59.37 13.72 -11.05
C LYS A 503 -58.21 12.88 -10.53
N GLY A 504 -58.56 11.82 -9.81
CA GLY A 504 -57.64 10.71 -9.58
C GLY A 504 -57.25 10.09 -10.92
N VAL A 505 -55.97 9.76 -11.07
CA VAL A 505 -55.47 9.00 -12.21
C VAL A 505 -54.68 7.81 -11.65
N THR A 506 -55.36 6.67 -11.73
CA THR A 506 -54.82 5.32 -11.73
C THR A 506 -53.72 5.19 -12.80
N PHE A 507 -52.54 4.73 -12.41
CA PHE A 507 -51.45 4.39 -13.32
C PHE A 507 -51.85 3.16 -14.16
N PHE A 508 -52.23 3.40 -15.41
CA PHE A 508 -52.44 2.36 -16.42
C PHE A 508 -51.10 2.00 -17.09
N CYS A 509 -50.73 0.73 -16.98
CA CYS A 509 -49.70 0.07 -17.79
C CYS A 509 -50.16 0.10 -19.26
N LYS A 510 -49.40 0.78 -20.15
CA LYS A 510 -49.72 0.83 -21.59
C LYS A 510 -49.15 -0.40 -22.31
N LYS A 511 -50.08 -1.06 -23.01
CA LYS A 511 -49.99 -2.10 -24.06
C LYS A 511 -48.90 -1.80 -25.10
N ILE A 512 -48.09 -2.78 -25.50
CA ILE A 512 -48.29 -3.70 -26.66
C ILE A 512 -48.59 -2.93 -27.95
N ASP A 513 -47.55 -2.70 -28.75
CA ASP A 513 -47.69 -2.37 -30.17
C ASP A 513 -47.61 -3.66 -30.99
N ARG A 514 -48.65 -3.87 -31.80
CA ARG A 514 -48.73 -4.90 -32.84
C ARG A 514 -48.12 -4.34 -34.12
N ILE A 515 -47.18 -5.05 -34.71
CA ILE A 515 -46.77 -4.89 -36.12
C ILE A 515 -46.84 -6.29 -36.76
N ASP A 516 -47.90 -6.52 -37.53
CA ASP A 516 -47.97 -7.54 -38.60
C ASP A 516 -47.30 -6.92 -39.85
N SER A 517 -46.64 -7.59 -40.79
CA SER A 517 -46.47 -9.00 -41.13
C SER A 517 -45.31 -9.17 -42.13
N SER A 518 -44.60 -10.30 -42.01
CA SER A 518 -43.92 -11.10 -43.06
C SER A 518 -42.83 -10.47 -43.94
N VAL A 519 -41.56 -10.90 -43.76
CA VAL A 519 -40.69 -11.53 -44.79
C VAL A 519 -39.50 -12.27 -44.12
N ARG A 520 -39.45 -13.59 -44.38
CA ARG A 520 -38.30 -14.56 -44.38
C ARG A 520 -37.31 -14.67 -43.21
N ASN A 521 -37.41 -15.84 -42.56
CA ASN A 521 -36.34 -16.72 -42.05
C ASN A 521 -34.89 -16.19 -42.07
N MET A 522 -34.39 -15.87 -40.87
CA MET A 522 -32.97 -16.05 -40.55
C MET A 522 -32.86 -16.54 -39.10
N THR A 523 -32.44 -17.79 -38.98
CA THR A 523 -31.79 -18.44 -37.82
C THR A 523 -31.91 -17.74 -36.46
N ARG A 524 -32.79 -18.27 -35.59
CA ARG A 524 -32.73 -18.07 -34.13
C ARG A 524 -31.39 -18.59 -33.61
N LEU A 525 -30.45 -17.70 -33.34
CA LEU A 525 -29.33 -17.99 -32.45
C LEU A 525 -29.92 -18.04 -31.02
N PHE A 526 -30.18 -19.23 -30.52
CA PHE A 526 -30.47 -19.45 -29.10
C PHE A 526 -29.21 -19.09 -28.30
N THR A 527 -29.12 -17.84 -27.85
CA THR A 527 -28.33 -17.52 -26.65
C THR A 527 -29.25 -17.80 -25.47
N HIS A 528 -29.14 -19.01 -24.90
CA HIS A 528 -29.62 -19.27 -23.55
C HIS A 528 -28.86 -18.34 -22.60
N PHE A 529 -29.39 -17.13 -22.37
CA PHE A 529 -29.14 -16.41 -21.14
C PHE A 529 -29.87 -17.21 -20.06
N GLU A 530 -29.15 -18.08 -19.37
CA GLU A 530 -29.59 -18.59 -18.08
C GLU A 530 -29.95 -17.39 -17.21
N ALA A 531 -31.25 -17.21 -16.96
CA ALA A 531 -31.73 -16.32 -15.94
C ALA A 531 -31.13 -16.79 -14.61
N LYS A 532 -30.10 -16.09 -14.12
CA LYS A 532 -29.53 -16.37 -12.80
C LYS A 532 -30.65 -16.28 -11.77
N ASN A 533 -30.98 -17.41 -11.16
CA ASN A 533 -31.75 -17.47 -9.94
C ASN A 533 -31.10 -16.49 -8.95
N THR A 534 -31.82 -15.45 -8.55
CA THR A 534 -31.35 -14.51 -7.53
C THR A 534 -31.35 -15.29 -6.21
N LEU A 535 -30.17 -15.80 -5.85
CA LEU A 535 -29.99 -16.53 -4.59
C LEU A 535 -30.45 -15.60 -3.45
N PRO A 536 -31.30 -16.08 -2.53
CA PRO A 536 -31.85 -15.23 -1.46
C PRO A 536 -30.79 -14.80 -0.45
N TYR A 537 -29.65 -15.52 -0.39
CA TYR A 537 -28.53 -15.24 0.49
C TYR A 537 -27.20 -15.49 -0.23
N PRO A 538 -26.12 -14.78 0.16
CA PRO A 538 -24.78 -15.08 -0.34
C PRO A 538 -24.31 -16.43 0.17
N HIS A 539 -23.79 -17.27 -0.72
CA HIS A 539 -23.28 -18.61 -0.39
C HIS A 539 -21.75 -18.58 -0.20
N GLU A 540 -21.25 -19.62 0.46
CA GLU A 540 -19.82 -19.89 0.57
C GLU A 540 -19.16 -19.99 -0.82
N SER A 541 -17.92 -19.51 -0.92
CA SER A 541 -17.11 -19.59 -2.13
C SER A 541 -16.69 -21.03 -2.47
N ASP A 542 -16.29 -21.26 -3.71
CA ASP A 542 -15.82 -22.58 -4.16
C ASP A 542 -14.59 -23.09 -3.39
N ASN A 543 -14.39 -24.41 -3.42
CA ASN A 543 -13.31 -25.11 -2.70
C ASN A 543 -11.91 -24.59 -3.02
N THR A 544 -11.66 -24.12 -4.24
CA THR A 544 -10.36 -23.56 -4.66
C THR A 544 -10.04 -22.23 -3.98
N MET A 545 -11.04 -21.43 -3.61
CA MET A 545 -10.85 -20.23 -2.79
C MET A 545 -10.70 -20.56 -1.31
N LEU A 546 -11.43 -21.58 -0.83
CA LEU A 546 -11.43 -21.98 0.57
C LEU A 546 -10.14 -22.69 0.99
N PHE A 547 -9.56 -23.53 0.12
CA PHE A 547 -8.36 -24.30 0.43
C PHE A 547 -7.17 -23.43 0.89
N PRO A 548 -6.77 -22.35 0.17
CA PRO A 548 -5.74 -21.43 0.63
C PRO A 548 -6.04 -20.78 1.98
N MET A 549 -7.31 -20.48 2.25
CA MET A 549 -7.71 -19.89 3.53
C MET A 549 -7.52 -20.88 4.69
N VAL A 550 -7.93 -22.14 4.51
CA VAL A 550 -7.74 -23.19 5.52
C VAL A 550 -6.25 -23.46 5.76
N LEU A 551 -5.43 -23.47 4.69
CA LEU A 551 -3.98 -23.61 4.81
C LEU A 551 -3.38 -22.46 5.63
N LEU A 552 -3.77 -21.21 5.35
CA LEU A 552 -3.31 -20.04 6.10
C LEU A 552 -3.77 -20.05 7.57
N VAL A 553 -4.94 -20.60 7.89
CA VAL A 553 -5.38 -20.80 9.29
C VAL A 553 -4.36 -21.62 10.07
N LEU A 554 -3.86 -22.72 9.49
CA LEU A 554 -2.85 -23.57 10.14
C LEU A 554 -1.58 -22.76 10.45
N PHE A 555 -1.08 -21.97 9.49
CA PHE A 555 0.06 -21.09 9.73
C PHE A 555 -0.22 -20.06 10.84
N THR A 556 -1.40 -19.44 10.86
CA THR A 556 -1.73 -18.46 11.92
C THR A 556 -1.84 -19.05 13.32
N LEU A 557 -2.12 -20.35 13.45
CA LEU A 557 -2.17 -21.06 14.73
C LEU A 557 -0.77 -21.48 15.19
N PHE A 558 0.02 -22.10 14.30
CA PHE A 558 1.28 -22.75 14.69
C PHE A 558 2.52 -21.84 14.63
N VAL A 559 2.54 -20.82 13.77
CA VAL A 559 3.72 -19.94 13.65
C VAL A 559 4.00 -19.18 14.95
N GLY A 560 2.97 -18.93 15.77
CA GLY A 560 3.11 -18.36 17.11
C GLY A 560 3.95 -19.21 18.05
N ALA A 561 3.83 -20.54 17.95
CA ALA A 561 4.53 -21.47 18.83
C ALA A 561 6.05 -21.42 18.64
N ILE A 562 6.53 -20.97 17.47
CA ILE A 562 7.97 -20.76 17.21
C ILE A 562 8.56 -19.72 18.16
N GLY A 563 7.76 -18.74 18.60
CA GLY A 563 8.19 -17.69 19.51
C GLY A 563 8.19 -18.07 21.00
N ILE A 564 7.69 -19.26 21.35
CA ILE A 564 7.62 -19.70 22.75
C ILE A 564 8.99 -20.26 23.16
N PRO A 565 9.63 -19.72 24.22
CA PRO A 565 10.85 -20.32 24.77
C PRO A 565 10.47 -21.62 25.48
N PHE A 566 10.67 -22.77 24.83
CA PHE A 566 10.48 -24.08 25.45
C PHE A 566 11.76 -24.48 26.23
N ASN A 567 11.64 -24.50 27.56
CA ASN A 567 12.60 -24.95 28.59
C ASN A 567 13.75 -24.01 29.01
N GLN A 568 13.93 -23.93 30.34
CA GLN A 568 14.93 -23.17 31.08
C GLN A 568 16.26 -23.94 31.32
N GLU A 569 16.32 -25.24 31.04
CA GLU A 569 17.43 -26.08 31.53
C GLU A 569 18.55 -26.35 30.50
N ASP A 570 18.28 -26.25 29.20
CA ASP A 570 19.31 -26.37 28.15
C ASP A 570 19.35 -25.10 27.29
N LYS A 571 20.46 -24.35 27.40
CA LYS A 571 20.75 -23.04 26.76
C LYS A 571 20.64 -22.98 25.23
N ASN A 572 20.18 -24.04 24.55
CA ASN A 572 20.30 -24.22 23.10
C ASN A 572 18.97 -24.45 22.35
N LEU A 573 17.79 -24.26 22.95
CA LEU A 573 16.51 -24.60 22.32
C LEU A 573 15.57 -23.41 22.00
N ASP A 574 16.05 -22.17 21.99
CA ASP A 574 15.28 -21.07 21.39
C ASP A 574 15.27 -21.24 19.85
N ILE A 575 14.21 -21.84 19.31
CA ILE A 575 14.03 -22.02 17.85
C ILE A 575 14.09 -20.66 17.15
N LEU A 576 13.46 -19.65 17.74
CA LEU A 576 13.47 -18.27 17.23
C LEU A 576 14.86 -17.63 17.26
N SER A 577 15.73 -17.98 18.23
CA SER A 577 17.09 -17.42 18.29
C SER A 577 17.99 -18.07 17.24
N LYS A 578 17.92 -19.40 17.06
CA LYS A 578 18.59 -20.11 15.94
C LYS A 578 18.14 -19.57 14.59
N PHE A 579 16.89 -19.11 14.53
CA PHE A 579 16.28 -18.62 13.32
C PHE A 579 16.69 -17.20 12.92
N LEU A 580 17.06 -16.34 13.90
CA LEU A 580 17.26 -14.90 13.70
C LEU A 580 18.71 -14.44 13.99
N THR A 581 19.71 -15.31 13.86
CA THR A 581 21.13 -14.93 13.98
C THR A 581 21.62 -14.13 12.75
N PRO A 582 22.42 -13.06 12.88
CA PRO A 582 22.84 -12.43 14.14
C PRO A 582 21.70 -11.62 14.75
N SER A 583 21.38 -11.88 16.03
CA SER A 583 20.39 -11.13 16.78
C SER A 583 21.03 -9.85 17.30
N ILE A 584 21.10 -8.80 16.47
CA ILE A 584 21.50 -7.49 16.94
C ILE A 584 20.33 -6.91 17.73
N ASN A 585 20.33 -7.14 19.05
CA ASN A 585 19.36 -6.57 19.98
C ASN A 585 20.08 -5.56 20.88
N LEU A 586 19.92 -4.27 20.59
CA LEU A 586 20.56 -3.19 21.37
C LEU A 586 20.01 -3.08 22.80
N LEU A 587 18.70 -3.36 22.98
CA LEU A 587 18.05 -3.26 24.30
C LEU A 587 18.46 -4.39 25.26
N HIS A 588 18.92 -5.52 24.71
CA HIS A 588 19.29 -6.71 25.46
C HIS A 588 20.75 -7.11 25.19
N GLU A 589 21.69 -6.16 25.23
CA GLU A 589 23.12 -6.42 24.98
C GLU A 589 23.77 -7.43 25.95
N LYS A 590 23.14 -7.71 27.11
CA LYS A 590 23.75 -8.54 28.18
C LYS A 590 22.82 -9.48 28.94
N SER A 591 21.58 -9.72 28.51
CA SER A 591 20.71 -10.64 29.26
C SER A 591 20.84 -12.08 28.75
N ASN A 592 21.69 -12.86 29.43
CA ASN A 592 21.64 -14.33 29.49
C ASN A 592 20.35 -14.84 30.20
N ASN A 593 19.25 -14.08 30.14
CA ASN A 593 18.09 -14.34 30.95
C ASN A 593 17.10 -15.15 30.12
N SER A 594 16.91 -16.40 30.54
CA SER A 594 15.61 -17.05 30.40
C SER A 594 14.52 -16.02 30.70
N VAL A 595 13.54 -15.89 29.82
CA VAL A 595 12.37 -15.05 30.09
C VAL A 595 11.80 -15.48 31.44
N ASP A 596 11.96 -14.64 32.46
CA ASP A 596 11.36 -14.91 33.76
C ASP A 596 9.85 -14.83 33.56
N TRP A 597 9.20 -15.99 33.61
CA TRP A 597 7.74 -16.09 33.48
C TRP A 597 7.02 -15.16 34.47
N TYR A 598 7.66 -14.86 35.61
CA TYR A 598 7.18 -13.89 36.60
C TYR A 598 7.15 -12.44 36.11
N GLU A 599 8.07 -12.00 35.26
CA GLU A 599 8.05 -10.65 34.66
C GLU A 599 7.19 -10.61 33.37
N PHE A 600 7.17 -11.71 32.62
CA PHE A 600 6.37 -11.81 31.40
C PHE A 600 4.86 -11.76 31.68
N ILE A 601 4.37 -12.51 32.67
CA ILE A 601 2.93 -12.59 33.01
C ILE A 601 2.31 -11.20 33.29
N PRO A 602 2.85 -10.34 34.18
CA PRO A 602 2.24 -9.04 34.45
C PRO A 602 2.24 -8.14 33.21
N ASN A 603 3.32 -8.10 32.42
CA ASN A 603 3.39 -7.29 31.21
C ASN A 603 2.38 -7.76 30.15
N ALA A 604 2.27 -9.07 29.94
CA ALA A 604 1.30 -9.68 29.05
C ALA A 604 -0.15 -9.46 29.54
N THR A 605 -0.40 -9.46 30.86
CA THR A 605 -1.77 -9.21 31.38
C THR A 605 -2.27 -7.81 31.04
N LEU A 606 -1.39 -6.80 31.05
CA LEU A 606 -1.75 -5.44 30.68
C LEU A 606 -2.13 -5.36 29.19
N SER A 607 -1.31 -5.91 28.30
CA SER A 607 -1.56 -5.86 26.85
C SER A 607 -2.82 -6.63 26.45
N VAL A 608 -3.06 -7.79 27.06
CA VAL A 608 -4.25 -8.62 26.84
C VAL A 608 -5.50 -7.98 27.44
N SER A 609 -5.40 -7.32 28.60
CA SER A 609 -6.55 -6.62 29.20
C SER A 609 -7.04 -5.48 28.32
N LEU A 610 -6.12 -4.72 27.71
CA LEU A 610 -6.45 -3.62 26.78
C LEU A 610 -7.07 -4.13 25.48
N SER A 611 -6.55 -5.23 24.92
CA SER A 611 -7.14 -5.83 23.73
C SER A 611 -8.54 -6.33 24.03
N TYR A 612 -8.74 -7.08 25.12
CA TYR A 612 -10.05 -7.55 25.57
C TYR A 612 -11.03 -6.41 25.80
N PHE A 613 -10.60 -5.32 26.45
CA PHE A 613 -11.42 -4.13 26.65
C PHE A 613 -11.91 -3.53 25.31
N GLY A 614 -11.03 -3.44 24.31
CA GLY A 614 -11.39 -3.00 22.96
C GLY A 614 -12.44 -3.91 22.28
N ILE A 615 -12.31 -5.24 22.45
CA ILE A 615 -13.27 -6.24 21.95
C ILE A 615 -14.64 -6.06 22.62
N VAL A 616 -14.64 -5.93 23.94
CA VAL A 616 -15.87 -5.75 24.73
C VAL A 616 -16.60 -4.49 24.27
N ILE A 617 -15.90 -3.36 24.12
CA ILE A 617 -16.50 -2.11 23.64
C ILE A 617 -17.08 -2.30 22.23
N ALA A 618 -16.34 -2.91 21.31
CA ALA A 618 -16.83 -3.17 19.95
C ALA A 618 -18.10 -4.05 19.97
N SER A 619 -18.09 -5.11 20.78
CA SER A 619 -19.23 -6.01 20.93
C SER A 619 -20.46 -5.31 21.51
N VAL A 620 -20.30 -4.44 22.52
CA VAL A 620 -21.41 -3.69 23.11
C VAL A 620 -22.02 -2.70 22.12
N LEU A 621 -21.20 -2.09 21.26
CA LEU A 621 -21.66 -1.06 20.33
C LEU A 621 -22.29 -1.63 19.04
N TYR A 622 -21.76 -2.74 18.51
CA TYR A 622 -22.12 -3.23 17.17
C TYR A 622 -22.87 -4.56 17.15
N LYS A 623 -22.93 -5.30 18.27
CA LYS A 623 -23.70 -6.55 18.32
C LYS A 623 -25.20 -6.25 18.23
N PRO A 624 -25.96 -6.92 17.34
CA PRO A 624 -27.41 -6.76 17.26
C PRO A 624 -28.10 -7.13 18.58
N ASN A 625 -29.02 -6.27 19.04
CA ASN A 625 -29.79 -6.39 20.30
C ASN A 625 -30.85 -7.52 20.31
N TYR A 626 -30.48 -8.76 19.95
CA TYR A 626 -31.33 -9.93 20.20
C TYR A 626 -31.02 -10.64 21.53
N LEU A 627 -29.94 -10.26 22.22
CA LEU A 627 -29.68 -10.68 23.59
C LEU A 627 -30.18 -9.64 24.59
N SER A 628 -30.75 -10.14 25.68
CA SER A 628 -31.39 -9.55 26.86
C SER A 628 -30.62 -8.46 27.64
N LEU A 629 -29.66 -7.77 27.02
CA LEU A 629 -28.89 -6.67 27.60
C LEU A 629 -29.58 -5.31 27.48
N THR A 630 -30.78 -5.25 26.88
CA THR A 630 -31.67 -4.07 26.91
C THR A 630 -32.21 -3.73 28.30
N LYS A 631 -31.84 -4.51 29.34
CA LYS A 631 -32.14 -4.23 30.76
C LYS A 631 -30.96 -3.73 31.59
N LEU A 632 -29.76 -3.51 31.02
CA LEU A 632 -28.69 -2.84 31.74
C LEU A 632 -28.84 -1.32 31.58
N ASN A 633 -29.29 -0.67 32.67
CA ASN A 633 -29.44 0.78 32.85
C ASN A 633 -28.16 1.61 32.57
N LEU A 634 -27.03 1.01 32.19
CA LEU A 634 -25.78 1.68 31.84
C LEU A 634 -25.85 2.48 30.53
N LEU A 635 -26.54 1.99 29.50
CA LEU A 635 -26.73 2.77 28.26
C LEU A 635 -27.66 3.97 28.46
N ASN A 636 -28.64 3.85 29.38
CA ASN A 636 -29.53 4.96 29.73
C ASN A 636 -28.82 6.08 30.53
N LEU A 637 -27.73 5.79 31.24
CA LEU A 637 -26.90 6.81 31.91
C LEU A 637 -26.12 7.67 30.92
N PHE A 638 -25.58 7.09 29.84
CA PHE A 638 -24.94 7.87 28.76
C PHE A 638 -25.95 8.65 27.90
N VAL A 639 -27.20 8.18 27.84
CA VAL A 639 -28.24 8.79 26.99
C VAL A 639 -29.04 9.89 27.71
N LYS A 640 -29.25 9.80 29.04
CA LYS A 640 -29.93 10.82 29.84
C LYS A 640 -28.92 11.76 30.53
N GLY A 641 -28.50 12.82 29.86
CA GLY A 641 -27.68 13.86 30.51
C GLY A 641 -27.55 15.15 29.72
N GLY A 642 -28.16 16.23 30.26
CA GLY A 642 -27.88 17.69 30.21
C GLY A 642 -27.11 18.39 29.07
N PRO A 643 -26.94 19.74 29.18
CA PRO A 643 -26.33 20.60 28.15
C PRO A 643 -24.87 20.28 27.80
N ASN A 644 -24.15 19.51 28.64
CA ASN A 644 -22.81 18.99 28.34
C ASN A 644 -22.77 18.02 27.14
N LYS A 645 -23.92 17.50 26.69
CA LYS A 645 -24.04 16.64 25.51
C LYS A 645 -23.70 17.36 24.20
N ILE A 646 -23.94 18.67 24.11
CA ILE A 646 -23.62 19.47 22.91
C ILE A 646 -22.11 19.49 22.66
N PHE A 647 -21.30 19.61 23.71
CA PHE A 647 -19.84 19.64 23.60
C PHE A 647 -19.29 18.24 23.28
N GLY A 648 -19.79 17.20 23.95
CA GLY A 648 -19.43 15.81 23.67
C GLY A 648 -19.81 15.36 22.24
N ASP A 649 -21.00 15.74 21.76
CA ASP A 649 -21.45 15.45 20.40
C ASP A 649 -20.60 16.20 19.36
N ARG A 650 -20.15 17.44 19.65
CA ARG A 650 -19.20 18.16 18.78
C ARG A 650 -17.84 17.46 18.70
N ILE A 651 -17.30 16.99 19.83
CA ILE A 651 -16.03 16.25 19.85
C ILE A 651 -16.17 14.92 19.11
N ARG A 652 -17.24 14.17 19.36
CA ARG A 652 -17.51 12.91 18.65
C ARG A 652 -17.64 13.12 17.15
N ASN A 653 -18.37 14.15 16.73
CA ASN A 653 -18.51 14.48 15.31
C ASN A 653 -17.15 14.87 14.71
N ARG A 654 -16.32 15.66 15.41
CA ARG A 654 -14.96 15.97 14.94
C ARG A 654 -14.09 14.72 14.79
N ILE A 655 -14.11 13.79 15.74
CA ILE A 655 -13.34 12.54 15.67
C ILE A 655 -13.87 11.66 14.53
N TYR A 656 -15.19 11.60 14.36
CA TYR A 656 -15.82 10.88 13.27
C TYR A 656 -15.44 11.47 11.92
N ASP A 657 -15.58 12.78 11.75
CA ASP A 657 -15.24 13.52 10.52
C ASP A 657 -13.75 13.38 10.21
N TRP A 658 -12.89 13.41 11.22
CA TRP A 658 -11.46 13.16 11.08
C TRP A 658 -11.17 11.74 10.56
N SER A 659 -11.73 10.70 11.18
CA SER A 659 -11.51 9.32 10.74
C SER A 659 -12.17 9.04 9.37
N TYR A 660 -13.35 9.61 9.13
CA TYR A 660 -14.14 9.41 7.91
C TYR A 660 -13.49 10.09 6.70
N ASN A 661 -13.02 11.33 6.86
CA ASN A 661 -12.32 12.09 5.82
C ASN A 661 -10.81 11.80 5.78
N ARG A 662 -10.37 10.65 6.28
CA ARG A 662 -8.96 10.19 6.22
C ARG A 662 -7.97 11.20 6.81
N GLY A 663 -8.34 11.85 7.90
CA GLY A 663 -7.55 12.86 8.60
C GLY A 663 -7.36 14.15 7.80
N TYR A 664 -8.12 14.37 6.72
CA TYR A 664 -7.93 15.46 5.75
C TYR A 664 -6.54 15.48 5.08
N ILE A 665 -5.82 14.36 5.16
CA ILE A 665 -4.47 14.23 4.62
C ILE A 665 -4.51 14.24 3.09
N ASP A 666 -5.43 13.48 2.49
CA ASP A 666 -5.65 13.47 1.04
C ASP A 666 -5.93 14.88 0.49
N THR A 667 -6.76 15.67 1.19
CA THR A 667 -7.05 17.05 0.81
C THR A 667 -5.86 17.97 0.99
N PHE A 668 -5.07 17.78 2.05
CA PHE A 668 -3.83 18.53 2.25
C PHE A 668 -2.86 18.30 1.09
N TYR A 669 -2.58 17.04 0.74
CA TYR A 669 -1.70 16.69 -0.38
C TYR A 669 -2.19 17.26 -1.72
N ALA A 670 -3.50 17.23 -1.97
CA ALA A 670 -4.07 17.79 -3.19
C ALA A 670 -3.89 19.32 -3.29
N ILE A 671 -4.05 20.03 -2.17
CA ILE A 671 -3.96 21.50 -2.14
C ILE A 671 -2.51 21.98 -2.08
N SER A 672 -1.68 21.40 -1.20
CA SER A 672 -0.31 21.87 -0.98
C SER A 672 0.63 21.42 -2.09
N LEU A 673 0.67 20.12 -2.37
CA LEU A 673 1.62 19.54 -3.32
C LEU A 673 1.08 19.56 -4.74
N ALA A 674 -0.08 18.94 -5.01
CA ALA A 674 -0.53 18.77 -6.39
C ALA A 674 -0.90 20.11 -7.06
N ARG A 675 -1.70 20.96 -6.39
CA ARG A 675 -2.03 22.29 -6.92
C ARG A 675 -0.82 23.22 -6.95
N GLY A 676 0.08 23.14 -5.96
CA GLY A 676 1.34 23.90 -5.95
C GLY A 676 2.23 23.57 -7.15
N LEU A 677 2.47 22.27 -7.39
CA LEU A 677 3.26 21.80 -8.54
C LEU A 677 2.61 22.13 -9.88
N ARG A 678 1.28 22.03 -9.98
CA ARG A 678 0.56 22.44 -11.20
C ARG A 678 0.71 23.93 -11.48
N GLY A 679 0.60 24.78 -10.44
CA GLY A 679 0.84 26.21 -10.57
C GLY A 679 2.28 26.53 -10.99
N PHE A 680 3.26 25.80 -10.44
CA PHE A 680 4.66 25.93 -10.85
C PHE A 680 4.88 25.50 -12.32
N ALA A 681 4.27 24.40 -12.76
CA ALA A 681 4.35 23.95 -14.15
C ALA A 681 3.70 24.93 -15.14
N GLU A 682 2.56 25.53 -14.77
CA GLU A 682 1.91 26.59 -15.55
C GLU A 682 2.80 27.84 -15.64
N PHE A 683 3.53 28.17 -14.56
CA PHE A 683 4.52 29.25 -14.55
C PHE A 683 5.73 28.95 -15.44
N THR A 684 6.29 27.74 -15.39
CA THR A 684 7.43 27.36 -16.27
C THR A 684 7.01 27.38 -17.73
N HIS A 685 5.81 26.90 -18.06
CA HIS A 685 5.27 26.98 -19.42
C HIS A 685 5.05 28.43 -19.86
N PHE A 686 4.54 29.30 -18.97
CA PHE A 686 4.42 30.73 -19.26
C PHE A 686 5.77 31.37 -19.54
N PHE A 687 6.80 31.04 -18.74
CA PHE A 687 8.14 31.60 -18.92
C PHE A 687 8.75 31.16 -20.25
N ASP A 688 8.62 29.89 -20.61
CA ASP A 688 9.10 29.36 -21.89
C ASP A 688 8.37 30.02 -23.07
N ALA A 689 7.03 29.95 -23.07
CA ALA A 689 6.22 30.44 -24.19
C ALA A 689 6.20 31.97 -24.35
N ARG A 690 6.49 32.75 -23.30
CA ARG A 690 6.50 34.23 -23.40
C ARG A 690 7.87 34.85 -23.36
N VAL A 691 8.79 34.35 -22.54
CA VAL A 691 10.10 34.96 -22.38
C VAL A 691 11.06 34.36 -23.39
N ILE A 692 11.21 33.03 -23.40
CA ILE A 692 12.16 32.35 -24.29
C ILE A 692 11.73 32.53 -25.75
N ASP A 693 10.48 32.17 -26.06
CA ASP A 693 9.90 32.38 -27.40
C ASP A 693 9.72 33.86 -27.75
N GLY A 694 9.50 34.72 -26.75
CA GLY A 694 9.39 36.16 -26.96
C GLY A 694 10.71 36.79 -27.39
N ILE A 695 11.84 36.36 -26.83
CA ILE A 695 13.17 36.84 -27.19
C ILE A 695 13.54 36.40 -28.61
N THR A 696 13.30 35.13 -28.96
CA THR A 696 13.61 34.60 -30.30
C THR A 696 12.74 35.28 -31.37
N ASN A 697 11.43 35.39 -31.14
CA ASN A 697 10.53 36.11 -32.03
C ASN A 697 10.87 37.60 -32.09
N GLY A 698 11.25 38.21 -30.97
CA GLY A 698 11.67 39.61 -30.89
C GLY A 698 12.90 39.88 -31.75
N MET A 699 13.90 39.00 -31.73
CA MET A 699 15.08 39.10 -32.59
C MET A 699 14.71 38.94 -34.08
N GLY A 700 13.84 37.98 -34.41
CA GLY A 700 13.29 37.82 -35.75
C GLY A 700 12.58 39.08 -36.25
N ILE A 701 11.68 39.65 -35.44
CA ILE A 701 10.96 40.89 -35.74
C ILE A 701 11.93 42.06 -35.89
N LEU A 702 12.93 42.19 -35.02
CA LEU A 702 13.94 43.25 -35.09
C LEU A 702 14.74 43.17 -36.39
N SER A 703 15.18 41.97 -36.79
CA SER A 703 15.90 41.77 -38.05
C SER A 703 15.03 42.10 -39.28
N PHE A 704 13.73 41.76 -39.25
CA PHE A 704 12.79 42.15 -40.29
C PHE A 704 12.65 43.68 -40.38
N PHE A 705 12.46 44.37 -39.25
CA PHE A 705 12.38 45.83 -39.23
C PHE A 705 13.69 46.50 -39.66
N LEU A 706 14.84 45.96 -39.27
CA LEU A 706 16.14 46.43 -39.75
C LEU A 706 16.26 46.26 -41.27
N GLY A 707 15.83 45.12 -41.82
CA GLY A 707 15.78 44.88 -43.27
C GLY A 707 14.88 45.88 -44.00
N GLU A 708 13.67 46.12 -43.51
CA GLU A 708 12.75 47.11 -44.09
C GLU A 708 13.30 48.55 -43.96
N GLY A 709 13.98 48.86 -42.85
CA GLY A 709 14.67 50.13 -42.63
C GLY A 709 15.82 50.36 -43.62
N ILE A 710 16.68 49.36 -43.82
CA ILE A 710 17.77 49.40 -44.81
C ILE A 710 17.21 49.54 -46.23
N LYS A 711 16.11 48.85 -46.55
CA LYS A 711 15.44 48.97 -47.85
C LYS A 711 14.99 50.40 -48.15
N CYS A 712 14.54 51.15 -47.15
CA CYS A 712 14.15 52.56 -47.32
C CYS A 712 15.32 53.50 -47.65
N VAL A 713 16.57 53.11 -47.37
CA VAL A 713 17.77 53.86 -47.78
C VAL A 713 17.92 53.83 -49.31
N GLY A 714 17.45 52.78 -49.98
CA GLY A 714 17.44 52.65 -51.44
C GLY A 714 16.31 53.44 -52.11
N GLY A 715 16.31 54.77 -52.01
CA GLY A 715 15.25 55.65 -52.53
C GLY A 715 15.15 55.77 -54.06
N GLY A 716 15.94 55.03 -54.84
CA GLY A 716 15.87 54.96 -56.31
C GLY A 716 16.30 56.23 -57.07
N ARG A 717 16.58 57.34 -56.38
CA ARG A 717 17.05 58.59 -56.99
C ARG A 717 18.56 58.56 -57.18
N LEU A 718 19.02 58.74 -58.42
CA LEU A 718 20.46 58.70 -58.74
C LEU A 718 21.27 59.77 -57.98
N SER A 719 20.65 60.92 -57.70
CA SER A 719 21.25 62.00 -56.90
C SER A 719 21.53 61.60 -55.45
N SER A 720 20.68 60.78 -54.81
CA SER A 720 20.93 60.33 -53.44
C SER A 720 22.06 59.32 -53.34
N TYR A 721 22.24 58.46 -54.35
CA TYR A 721 23.37 57.51 -54.39
C TYR A 721 24.70 58.23 -54.61
N LEU A 722 24.73 59.26 -55.47
CA LEU A 722 25.91 60.09 -55.65
C LEU A 722 26.29 60.81 -54.36
N LEU A 723 25.31 61.39 -53.66
CA LEU A 723 25.51 62.06 -52.38
C LEU A 723 26.09 61.08 -51.34
N LEU A 724 25.52 59.88 -51.21
CA LEU A 724 26.00 58.83 -50.30
C LEU A 724 27.43 58.38 -50.66
N TYR A 725 27.76 58.24 -51.94
CA TYR A 725 29.11 57.91 -52.40
C TYR A 725 30.11 59.03 -52.06
N PHE A 726 29.77 60.29 -52.34
CA PHE A 726 30.62 61.42 -51.97
C PHE A 726 30.82 61.52 -50.46
N ASP A 727 29.76 61.33 -49.67
CA ASP A 727 29.84 61.30 -48.21
C ASP A 727 30.75 60.17 -47.72
N CYS A 728 30.64 58.96 -48.27
CA CYS A 728 31.52 57.84 -47.95
C CYS A 728 32.98 58.13 -48.30
N VAL A 729 33.24 58.73 -49.47
CA VAL A 729 34.59 59.13 -49.88
C VAL A 729 35.13 60.23 -48.97
N LEU A 730 34.30 61.22 -48.59
CA LEU A 730 34.65 62.27 -47.64
C LEU A 730 34.96 61.71 -46.27
N LEU A 731 34.16 60.77 -45.76
CA LEU A 731 34.38 60.06 -44.50
C LEU A 731 35.67 59.25 -44.56
N PHE A 732 35.92 58.52 -45.64
CA PHE A 732 37.13 57.74 -45.83
C PHE A 732 38.38 58.63 -45.93
N LEU A 733 38.30 59.75 -46.66
CA LEU A 733 39.37 60.75 -46.74
C LEU A 733 39.58 61.47 -45.41
N PHE A 734 38.52 61.76 -44.66
CA PHE A 734 38.60 62.32 -43.32
C PHE A 734 39.28 61.35 -42.37
N ILE A 735 38.89 60.07 -42.36
CA ILE A 735 39.51 59.02 -41.54
C ILE A 735 40.96 58.81 -41.96
N SER A 736 41.27 58.76 -43.26
CA SER A 736 42.64 58.54 -43.74
C SER A 736 43.55 59.74 -43.51
N SER A 737 43.06 60.97 -43.70
CA SER A 737 43.80 62.19 -43.35
C SER A 737 44.00 62.30 -41.84
N PHE A 738 43.00 61.97 -41.03
CA PHE A 738 43.14 61.88 -39.57
C PHE A 738 44.20 60.85 -39.18
N LEU A 739 44.18 59.65 -39.77
CA LEU A 739 45.20 58.63 -39.57
C LEU A 739 46.60 59.08 -40.03
N TYR A 740 46.69 59.85 -41.12
CA TYR A 740 47.97 60.36 -41.64
C TYR A 740 48.53 61.50 -40.77
N LEU A 741 47.66 62.35 -40.21
CA LEU A 741 48.05 63.45 -39.32
C LEU A 741 48.60 62.95 -37.97
N PHE A 742 48.23 61.72 -37.56
CA PHE A 742 48.72 61.06 -36.36
C PHE A 742 49.96 60.17 -36.59
N HIS A 743 50.46 60.06 -37.83
CA HIS A 743 51.56 59.15 -38.19
C HIS A 743 52.89 59.85 -38.54
N PHE A 744 53.04 61.14 -38.21
CA PHE A 744 54.32 61.88 -38.23
C PHE A 744 54.70 62.39 -36.84
#